data_AF-A0A6P2D150-F1
#
_entry.id   AF-A0A6P2D150-F1
#
_cell.length_a   1.000
_cell.length_b   1.000
_cell.length_c   1.000
_cell.angle_alpha   90.00
_cell.angle_beta   90.00
_cell.angle_gamma   90.00
#
_symmetry.space_group_name_H-M   'P 1'
#
loop_
_entity.id
_entity.type
_entity.pdbx_description
1 polymer ?
#
loop_
_entity_poly.entity_id
_entity_poly.type
_entity_poly.pdbx_seq_one_letter_code
_entity_poly.pdbx_strand_id
1 'polypeptide(L)'
;MSHDSSLEPILRAVEPALRLVSERHLRQVLNYLADRGHALPSRTDLPYWFSRAELVAADVLPRAVTEGPETRLLLVTDPNDRLIEKKPQAEQLRAYWRVLFRAAVMRAVDDQLASGKLSPEACSARLNAFGPSAAREIRYVLECEHLADPKASDADRYRVFAAVYLDLDHFTTHAAEEYFPALPHGHTVRDVLSDGIAIPELVTRSRPAGAADPERDPSPDDRWCAPCSPRTSATSAGAPGDTSGRLQKALDAEQKGNLVRAAILRTQAAEIGRGEDCERAVAGAIDALGQLVDRLGAVLEWDHETRQEWRQALGPLLPLAAAGIWPRAARCLYELQRIPADLAREVYAVDLPEYIRTFGRRPVRRHLPHARPVMLLMALNKAHKQLLRAGLDEQEQLRLDRLMHHEVHRRAHAIRHEFEPIITRALTDAGVVPTNRVEEVARDKLVAELLDRICDRGFLRIGDLRDAVARNRLKLSDLAGIKEFLTGDPLLRADRNLAYALDGVYRRGEIYLRTIQRFSSIFFGTPWGRVLTLYLLLPFGGAFGVLMVAEEIRHHGGKVVELVGKSFDKTKAQVAPITLKNAPGGEAQQWEWDFDEDTLEFFEDEVPTPADFDEDTLEFVEKGVEARVDLVTNVFTSSAAKKEHTVWEFDPETLEFYEAEPSLITWPALLGLGVFLLLIFHAAPFRRAVVAALRFVWRAIRGLLWDLPRAIWRSPSLRAIRHSNFARFLYRHFFSPLLLSLILVGIFIIFGLPPRFLLGWGLVWFVALAALYNLPSGWMFQDRIAEALSDWWRLVRSNLLPGLIGAIIDLFRTLANWVERQLYAVDEWMRFRGGDSQGSFALKAILGLIWFPIAYVTRFAFYLLLEPQVNPVKHFPVVTIGHKLVWPTIVPLSKQIGIVPATAIINGCPGVFGFVAWELKENWRLYRANLSPDLKPVMLGSHGESMRGLLRPGFHSGTVPKLHRKTRHALDAGDKAKTARLHHELEHAAEGVHRFIERELLPLLAGNKDWGGIAVEVGTIRFGCQRAEIELRAPALGRDPFVIAFENIGGAIEASIPHMGWADKLTETQRAVSAFALRGLLDMAAAARFDTRERTTEAGPEQGAGALARRVTWSEWVARW
;
A
#
# COMPACT_ATOMS: atom_id res chain seq x y z
N MET A 1 -15.22 -23.63 28.09
CA MET A 1 -16.24 -24.46 27.43
C MET A 1 -17.33 -23.53 26.92
N SER A 2 -17.17 -23.05 25.70
CA SER A 2 -18.25 -22.61 24.82
C SER A 2 -18.18 -23.55 23.60
N HIS A 3 -18.38 -24.85 23.85
CA HIS A 3 -18.73 -25.76 22.76
C HIS A 3 -20.22 -25.54 22.55
N ASP A 4 -20.58 -24.68 21.61
CA ASP A 4 -21.95 -24.63 21.14
C ASP A 4 -22.16 -25.89 20.28
N SER A 5 -22.53 -26.97 20.97
CA SER A 5 -22.61 -28.37 20.53
C SER A 5 -23.78 -28.68 19.60
N SER A 6 -24.41 -27.65 19.01
CA SER A 6 -25.62 -27.81 18.20
C SER A 6 -25.35 -28.38 16.80
N LEU A 7 -24.17 -28.13 16.22
CA LEU A 7 -23.82 -28.56 14.86
C LEU A 7 -23.12 -29.92 14.79
N GLU A 8 -22.32 -30.29 15.80
CA GLU A 8 -21.54 -31.53 15.77
C GLU A 8 -22.40 -32.79 15.53
N PRO A 9 -23.58 -32.96 16.15
CA PRO A 9 -24.44 -34.13 15.89
C PRO A 9 -24.91 -34.20 14.43
N ILE A 10 -25.23 -33.06 13.82
CA ILE A 10 -25.67 -32.96 12.42
C ILE A 10 -24.53 -33.35 11.48
N LEU A 11 -23.30 -32.89 11.77
CA LEU A 11 -22.13 -33.20 10.98
C LEU A 11 -21.68 -34.67 11.13
N ARG A 12 -21.77 -35.23 12.35
CA ARG A 12 -21.45 -36.65 12.62
C ARG A 12 -22.45 -37.62 12.01
N ALA A 13 -23.67 -37.19 11.72
CA ALA A 13 -24.63 -37.98 10.94
C ALA A 13 -24.16 -38.19 9.48
N VAL A 14 -23.35 -37.27 8.94
CA VAL A 14 -22.77 -37.36 7.59
C VAL A 14 -21.44 -38.12 7.64
N GLU A 15 -20.54 -37.75 8.55
CA GLU A 15 -19.23 -38.42 8.75
C GLU A 15 -19.01 -38.73 10.25
N PRO A 16 -19.23 -39.99 10.69
CA PRO A 16 -19.12 -40.38 12.10
C PRO A 16 -17.74 -40.12 12.72
N ALA A 17 -16.68 -40.13 11.90
CA ALA A 17 -15.30 -39.88 12.31
C ALA A 17 -14.98 -38.39 12.57
N LEU A 18 -15.90 -37.46 12.27
CA LEU A 18 -15.68 -36.03 12.47
C LEU A 18 -15.63 -35.67 13.96
N ARG A 19 -14.69 -34.80 14.32
CA ARG A 19 -14.56 -34.17 15.64
C ARG A 19 -14.29 -32.68 15.47
N LEU A 20 -15.06 -31.85 16.18
CA LEU A 20 -14.80 -30.42 16.25
C LEU A 20 -13.72 -30.14 17.32
N VAL A 21 -12.72 -29.34 16.96
CA VAL A 21 -11.59 -28.99 17.83
C VAL A 21 -11.22 -27.53 17.65
N SER A 22 -10.75 -26.86 18.71
CA SER A 22 -10.31 -25.47 18.56
C SER A 22 -9.04 -25.35 17.71
N GLU A 23 -8.85 -24.20 17.05
CA GLU A 23 -7.74 -23.86 16.18
C GLU A 23 -6.38 -24.12 16.86
N ARG A 24 -6.30 -23.78 18.15
CA ARG A 24 -5.12 -23.98 18.99
C ARG A 24 -4.76 -25.46 19.10
N HIS A 25 -5.72 -26.31 19.45
CA HIS A 25 -5.48 -27.74 19.62
C HIS A 25 -5.08 -28.40 18.30
N LEU A 26 -5.76 -28.04 17.20
CA LEU A 26 -5.38 -28.51 15.87
C LEU A 26 -3.94 -28.07 15.51
N ARG A 27 -3.57 -26.81 15.78
CA ARG A 27 -2.21 -26.30 15.55
C ARG A 27 -1.17 -27.03 16.38
N GLN A 28 -1.48 -27.39 17.63
CA GLN A 28 -0.58 -28.18 18.48
C GLN A 28 -0.39 -29.60 17.92
N VAL A 29 -1.45 -30.26 17.44
CA VAL A 29 -1.36 -31.56 16.76
C VAL A 29 -0.53 -31.47 15.47
N LEU A 30 -0.80 -30.46 14.64
CA LEU A 30 -0.03 -30.22 13.41
C LEU A 30 1.45 -29.99 13.69
N ASN A 31 1.79 -29.16 14.69
CA ASN A 31 3.17 -28.91 15.11
C ASN A 31 3.84 -30.19 15.63
N TYR A 32 3.13 -31.00 16.42
CA TYR A 32 3.63 -32.26 16.94
C TYR A 32 3.98 -33.26 15.82
N LEU A 33 3.12 -33.39 14.81
CA LEU A 33 3.37 -34.24 13.65
C LEU A 33 4.47 -33.66 12.75
N ALA A 34 4.48 -32.35 12.53
CA ALA A 34 5.53 -31.67 11.76
C ALA A 34 6.92 -31.88 12.40
N ASP A 35 7.01 -31.84 13.73
CA ASP A 35 8.23 -32.12 14.49
C ASP A 35 8.75 -33.56 14.28
N ARG A 36 7.85 -34.50 13.99
CA ARG A 36 8.19 -35.89 13.65
C ARG A 36 8.47 -36.13 12.18
N GLY A 37 8.43 -35.07 11.37
CA GLY A 37 8.80 -35.11 9.95
C GLY A 37 7.63 -35.20 8.99
N HIS A 38 6.38 -35.10 9.45
CA HIS A 38 5.23 -35.03 8.55
C HIS A 38 5.17 -33.65 7.88
N ALA A 39 5.09 -33.60 6.54
CA ALA A 39 4.99 -32.36 5.78
C ALA A 39 3.52 -31.91 5.66
N LEU A 40 2.92 -31.48 6.77
CA LEU A 40 1.52 -31.09 6.84
C LEU A 40 1.33 -29.57 6.66
N PRO A 41 0.26 -29.14 5.98
CA PRO A 41 -0.11 -27.73 5.89
C PRO A 41 -0.34 -27.10 7.27
N SER A 42 -0.08 -25.79 7.39
CA SER A 42 -0.28 -25.04 8.64
C SER A 42 -1.64 -24.34 8.74
N ARG A 43 -2.44 -24.34 7.66
CA ARG A 43 -3.77 -23.73 7.64
C ARG A 43 -4.79 -24.62 8.36
N THR A 44 -5.33 -24.13 9.46
CA THR A 44 -6.28 -24.83 10.32
C THR A 44 -7.70 -24.92 9.75
N ASP A 45 -8.01 -24.15 8.69
CA ASP A 45 -9.30 -24.22 7.99
C ASP A 45 -9.48 -25.51 7.19
N LEU A 46 -8.40 -26.22 6.88
CA LEU A 46 -8.43 -27.47 6.13
C LEU A 46 -8.92 -28.64 7.01
N PRO A 47 -9.63 -29.61 6.41
CA PRO A 47 -9.92 -30.87 7.08
C PRO A 47 -8.67 -31.76 7.17
N TYR A 48 -8.42 -32.36 8.33
CA TYR A 48 -7.28 -33.26 8.53
C TYR A 48 -7.70 -34.65 8.99
N TRP A 49 -7.25 -35.67 8.27
CA TRP A 49 -7.37 -37.06 8.66
C TRP A 49 -6.13 -37.52 9.44
N PHE A 50 -6.33 -38.00 10.66
CA PHE A 50 -5.26 -38.56 11.49
C PHE A 50 -5.63 -39.94 12.01
N SER A 51 -4.64 -40.79 12.27
CA SER A 51 -4.90 -42.03 12.99
C SER A 51 -5.19 -41.75 14.46
N ARG A 52 -6.10 -42.51 15.07
CA ARG A 52 -6.37 -42.37 16.52
C ARG A 52 -5.09 -42.60 17.35
N ALA A 53 -4.27 -43.56 16.96
CA ALA A 53 -3.02 -43.87 17.66
C ALA A 53 -2.07 -42.67 17.70
N GLU A 54 -1.95 -41.91 16.61
CA GLU A 54 -1.13 -40.70 16.56
C GLU A 54 -1.70 -39.58 17.43
N LEU A 55 -3.02 -39.40 17.45
CA LEU A 55 -3.69 -38.38 18.28
C LEU A 55 -3.58 -38.70 19.78
N VAL A 56 -3.75 -39.96 20.16
CA VAL A 56 -3.56 -40.41 21.55
C VAL A 56 -2.08 -40.28 21.96
N ALA A 57 -1.14 -40.59 21.07
CA ALA A 57 0.28 -40.38 21.33
C ALA A 57 0.65 -38.89 21.46
N ALA A 58 -0.07 -38.01 20.76
CA ALA A 58 0.11 -36.56 20.87
C ALA A 58 -0.29 -36.05 22.25
N ASP A 59 -1.34 -36.62 22.86
CA ASP A 59 -1.86 -36.25 24.19
C ASP A 59 -2.18 -34.75 24.32
N VAL A 60 -2.58 -34.15 23.19
CA VAL A 60 -2.93 -32.73 23.06
C VAL A 60 -4.43 -32.50 23.25
N LEU A 61 -5.25 -33.44 22.80
CA LEU A 61 -6.71 -33.33 22.77
C LEU A 61 -7.33 -33.87 24.07
N PRO A 62 -8.47 -33.31 24.53
CA PRO A 62 -9.25 -33.91 25.61
C PRO A 62 -9.64 -35.36 25.26
N ARG A 63 -9.61 -36.25 26.26
CA ARG A 63 -9.88 -37.69 26.05
C ARG A 63 -11.24 -37.95 25.36
N ALA A 64 -12.26 -37.19 25.71
CA ALA A 64 -13.60 -37.23 25.12
C ALA A 64 -13.61 -37.05 23.58
N VAL A 65 -12.66 -36.28 23.02
CA VAL A 65 -12.56 -36.05 21.56
C VAL A 65 -11.99 -37.28 20.85
N THR A 66 -11.07 -37.99 21.49
CA THR A 66 -10.37 -39.16 20.93
C THR A 66 -11.12 -40.49 21.11
N GLU A 67 -12.18 -40.51 21.92
CA GLU A 67 -13.02 -41.66 22.19
C GLU A 67 -13.94 -42.03 21.00
N GLY A 68 -14.23 -43.33 20.84
CA GLY A 68 -15.10 -43.88 19.78
C GLY A 68 -14.61 -45.23 19.23
N PRO A 69 -15.27 -45.80 18.20
CA PRO A 69 -14.81 -47.01 17.50
C PRO A 69 -13.89 -46.75 16.28
N GLU A 70 -13.84 -45.52 15.76
CA GLU A 70 -13.17 -45.22 14.49
C GLU A 70 -11.62 -45.24 14.56
N THR A 71 -10.95 -45.86 13.59
CA THR A 71 -9.48 -45.96 13.56
C THR A 71 -8.79 -44.68 13.06
N ARG A 72 -9.47 -43.92 12.20
CA ARG A 72 -9.05 -42.59 11.72
C ARG A 72 -10.10 -41.56 12.11
N LEU A 73 -9.66 -40.41 12.59
CA LEU A 73 -10.52 -39.29 12.99
C LEU A 73 -10.29 -38.11 12.05
N LEU A 74 -11.38 -37.41 11.72
CA LEU A 74 -11.38 -36.19 10.92
C LEU A 74 -11.49 -34.99 11.87
N LEU A 75 -10.40 -34.22 11.99
CA LEU A 75 -10.38 -33.01 12.81
C LEU A 75 -10.76 -31.78 11.98
N VAL A 76 -11.74 -31.02 12.47
CA VAL A 76 -12.23 -29.79 11.85
C VAL A 76 -12.36 -28.71 12.91
N THR A 77 -12.03 -27.47 12.58
CA THR A 77 -12.18 -26.33 13.49
C THR A 77 -13.62 -25.95 13.80
N ASP A 78 -13.85 -25.47 15.03
CA ASP A 78 -15.13 -24.99 15.55
C ASP A 78 -15.71 -23.78 14.74
N PRO A 79 -17.03 -23.53 14.79
CA PRO A 79 -17.67 -22.47 14.00
C PRO A 79 -17.19 -21.06 14.36
N ASN A 80 -16.84 -20.83 15.63
CA ASN A 80 -16.32 -19.55 16.13
C ASN A 80 -14.93 -19.25 15.56
N ASP A 81 -14.03 -20.25 15.53
CA ASP A 81 -12.69 -20.12 14.94
C ASP A 81 -12.73 -19.82 13.45
N ARG A 82 -13.80 -20.25 12.77
CA ARG A 82 -14.08 -19.96 11.35
C ARG A 82 -14.79 -18.62 11.13
N LEU A 83 -15.14 -17.90 12.19
CA LEU A 83 -15.87 -16.62 12.15
C LEU A 83 -17.25 -16.71 11.46
N ILE A 84 -17.90 -17.88 11.49
CA ILE A 84 -19.20 -18.13 10.84
C ILE A 84 -20.37 -18.26 11.82
N GLU A 85 -20.12 -18.27 13.13
CA GLU A 85 -21.13 -18.43 14.18
C GLU A 85 -22.29 -17.41 14.08
N LYS A 86 -22.00 -16.20 13.58
CA LYS A 86 -23.01 -15.14 13.41
C LYS A 86 -23.88 -15.29 12.15
N LYS A 87 -23.59 -16.23 11.26
CA LYS A 87 -24.35 -16.46 10.03
C LYS A 87 -25.62 -17.30 10.29
N PRO A 88 -26.64 -17.26 9.41
CA PRO A 88 -27.77 -18.18 9.49
C PRO A 88 -27.32 -19.65 9.47
N GLN A 89 -28.01 -20.52 10.20
CA GLN A 89 -27.62 -21.93 10.34
C GLN A 89 -27.45 -22.65 8.99
N ALA A 90 -28.31 -22.37 7.99
CA ALA A 90 -28.20 -22.95 6.66
C ALA A 90 -26.90 -22.57 5.91
N GLU A 91 -26.39 -21.35 6.14
CA GLU A 91 -25.10 -20.89 5.59
C GLU A 91 -23.91 -21.49 6.36
N GLN A 92 -24.03 -21.64 7.68
CA GLN A 92 -23.04 -22.35 8.49
C GLN A 92 -22.89 -23.80 8.01
N LEU A 93 -24.01 -24.50 7.80
CA LEU A 93 -24.03 -25.87 7.28
C LEU A 93 -23.48 -25.96 5.86
N ARG A 94 -23.69 -24.97 5.00
CA ARG A 94 -23.04 -24.90 3.68
C ARG A 94 -21.52 -24.75 3.79
N ALA A 95 -21.03 -23.94 4.73
CA ALA A 95 -19.58 -23.81 4.96
C ALA A 95 -18.97 -25.15 5.41
N TYR A 96 -19.64 -25.89 6.30
CA TYR A 96 -19.20 -27.23 6.71
C TYR A 96 -19.37 -28.28 5.60
N TRP A 97 -20.37 -28.16 4.73
CA TRP A 97 -20.50 -29.02 3.55
C TRP A 97 -19.27 -28.93 2.65
N ARG A 98 -18.75 -27.73 2.40
CA ARG A 98 -17.50 -27.52 1.66
C ARG A 98 -16.32 -28.22 2.32
N VAL A 99 -16.21 -28.14 3.65
CA VAL A 99 -15.14 -28.80 4.42
C VAL A 99 -15.25 -30.32 4.33
N LEU A 100 -16.45 -30.88 4.51
CA LEU A 100 -16.72 -32.32 4.39
C LEU A 100 -16.45 -32.82 2.97
N PHE A 101 -16.83 -32.04 1.95
CA PHE A 101 -16.55 -32.36 0.56
C PHE A 101 -15.04 -32.40 0.29
N ARG A 102 -14.28 -31.38 0.72
CA ARG A 102 -12.81 -31.38 0.64
C ARG A 102 -12.22 -32.61 1.35
N ALA A 103 -12.70 -32.94 2.55
CA ALA A 103 -12.25 -34.10 3.31
C ALA A 103 -12.49 -35.42 2.58
N ALA A 104 -13.65 -35.56 1.92
CA ALA A 104 -14.03 -36.73 1.15
C ALA A 104 -13.19 -36.88 -0.12
N VAL A 105 -12.90 -35.79 -0.83
CA VAL A 105 -11.98 -35.78 -1.98
C VAL A 105 -10.57 -36.18 -1.56
N MET A 106 -10.04 -35.59 -0.48
CA MET A 106 -8.70 -35.93 0.03
C MET A 106 -8.62 -37.41 0.41
N ARG A 107 -9.65 -37.95 1.07
CA ARG A 107 -9.73 -39.38 1.41
C ARG A 107 -9.79 -40.28 0.17
N ALA A 108 -10.55 -39.90 -0.85
CA ALA A 108 -10.63 -40.67 -2.10
C ALA A 108 -9.26 -40.75 -2.81
N VAL A 109 -8.48 -39.65 -2.81
CA VAL A 109 -7.10 -39.65 -3.34
C VAL A 109 -6.18 -40.52 -2.47
N ASP A 110 -6.29 -40.42 -1.14
CA ASP A 110 -5.49 -41.24 -0.21
C ASP A 110 -5.79 -42.74 -0.39
N ASP A 111 -7.04 -43.12 -0.61
CA ASP A 111 -7.46 -44.52 -0.85
C ASP A 111 -6.96 -45.04 -2.21
N GLN A 112 -6.89 -44.19 -3.24
CA GLN A 112 -6.28 -44.54 -4.54
C GLN A 112 -4.77 -44.74 -4.45
N LEU A 113 -4.08 -43.89 -3.70
CA LEU A 113 -2.64 -44.03 -3.43
C LEU A 113 -2.36 -45.30 -2.62
N ALA A 114 -3.16 -45.57 -1.59
CA ALA A 114 -3.02 -46.77 -0.75
C ALA A 114 -3.32 -48.08 -1.51
N SER A 115 -4.26 -48.05 -2.47
CA SER A 115 -4.58 -49.20 -3.33
C SER A 115 -3.65 -49.36 -4.54
N GLY A 116 -2.69 -48.44 -4.74
CA GLY A 116 -1.75 -48.45 -5.88
C GLY A 116 -2.38 -48.09 -7.23
N LYS A 117 -3.65 -47.66 -7.26
CA LYS A 117 -4.33 -47.20 -8.48
C LYS A 117 -3.77 -45.87 -8.99
N LEU A 118 -3.22 -45.05 -8.09
CA LEU A 118 -2.55 -43.79 -8.39
C LEU A 118 -1.11 -43.88 -7.88
N SER A 119 -0.12 -43.53 -8.73
CA SER A 119 1.28 -43.47 -8.32
C SER A 119 1.71 -42.03 -8.00
N PRO A 120 2.76 -41.82 -7.17
CA PRO A 120 3.30 -40.48 -6.93
C PRO A 120 3.80 -39.78 -8.21
N GLU A 121 4.35 -40.51 -9.17
CA GLU A 121 4.74 -39.96 -10.47
C GLU A 121 3.52 -39.51 -11.28
N ALA A 122 2.43 -40.28 -11.25
CA ALA A 122 1.17 -39.91 -11.89
C ALA A 122 0.59 -38.62 -11.28
N CYS A 123 0.67 -38.42 -9.96
CA CYS A 123 0.29 -37.16 -9.32
C CYS A 123 1.12 -35.97 -9.83
N SER A 124 2.44 -36.14 -9.95
CA SER A 124 3.30 -35.09 -10.51
C SER A 124 2.99 -34.82 -11.99
N ALA A 125 2.73 -35.87 -12.78
CA ALA A 125 2.31 -35.73 -14.17
C ALA A 125 0.98 -34.96 -14.29
N ARG A 126 -0.02 -35.27 -13.45
CA ARG A 126 -1.30 -34.56 -13.42
C ARG A 126 -1.16 -33.09 -13.01
N LEU A 127 -0.29 -32.77 -12.04
CA LEU A 127 0.01 -31.37 -11.68
C LEU A 127 0.69 -30.60 -12.83
N ASN A 128 1.52 -31.26 -13.62
CA ASN A 128 2.25 -30.66 -14.73
C ASN A 128 1.49 -30.73 -16.08
N ALA A 129 0.33 -31.39 -16.13
CA ALA A 129 -0.45 -31.61 -17.36
C ALA A 129 -0.90 -30.30 -18.02
N PHE A 130 -1.07 -29.24 -17.24
CA PHE A 130 -1.51 -27.91 -17.71
C PHE A 130 -0.35 -26.99 -18.13
N GLY A 131 0.87 -27.54 -18.23
CA GLY A 131 2.08 -26.80 -18.58
C GLY A 131 2.86 -26.29 -17.36
N PRO A 132 4.15 -25.93 -17.56
CA PRO A 132 5.07 -25.62 -16.45
C PRO A 132 4.70 -24.35 -15.68
N SER A 133 4.07 -23.37 -16.34
CA SER A 133 3.63 -22.12 -15.71
C SER A 133 2.42 -22.34 -14.78
N ALA A 134 1.39 -23.05 -15.26
CA ALA A 134 0.25 -23.42 -14.43
C ALA A 134 0.69 -24.28 -13.23
N ALA A 135 1.60 -25.23 -13.45
CA ALA A 135 2.13 -26.07 -12.38
C ALA A 135 2.93 -25.30 -11.32
N ARG A 136 3.64 -24.23 -11.70
CA ARG A 136 4.30 -23.32 -10.75
C ARG A 136 3.28 -22.47 -10.00
N GLU A 137 2.24 -22.00 -10.68
CA GLU A 137 1.16 -21.25 -10.04
C GLU A 137 0.43 -22.09 -9.00
N ILE A 138 0.05 -23.34 -9.31
CA ILE A 138 -0.57 -24.26 -8.35
C ILE A 138 0.29 -24.37 -7.09
N ARG A 139 1.59 -24.67 -7.26
CA ARG A 139 2.53 -24.80 -6.14
C ARG A 139 2.63 -23.50 -5.34
N TYR A 140 2.74 -22.36 -6.03
CA TYR A 140 2.83 -21.04 -5.41
C TYR A 140 1.58 -20.69 -4.59
N VAL A 141 0.39 -20.89 -5.15
CA VAL A 141 -0.89 -20.58 -4.49
C VAL A 141 -1.06 -21.48 -3.27
N LEU A 142 -0.81 -22.79 -3.39
CA LEU A 142 -0.91 -23.71 -2.25
C LEU A 142 0.07 -23.33 -1.12
N GLU A 143 1.31 -22.95 -1.44
CA GLU A 143 2.29 -22.54 -0.43
C GLU A 143 1.94 -21.19 0.21
N CYS A 144 1.54 -20.20 -0.60
CA CYS A 144 1.24 -18.85 -0.12
C CYS A 144 -0.03 -18.76 0.71
N GLU A 145 -1.03 -19.58 0.38
CA GLU A 145 -2.28 -19.70 1.13
C GLU A 145 -2.16 -20.71 2.29
N HIS A 146 -0.93 -21.20 2.56
CA HIS A 146 -0.61 -22.17 3.62
C HIS A 146 -1.39 -23.49 3.53
N LEU A 147 -1.86 -23.83 2.32
CA LEU A 147 -2.58 -25.05 1.97
C LEU A 147 -1.64 -26.26 1.75
N ALA A 148 -0.36 -26.02 1.49
CA ALA A 148 0.68 -27.05 1.44
C ALA A 148 1.94 -26.60 2.19
N ASP A 149 2.65 -27.54 2.81
CA ASP A 149 4.00 -27.27 3.35
C ASP A 149 5.00 -27.12 2.20
N PRO A 150 6.01 -26.22 2.30
CA PRO A 150 7.04 -26.08 1.26
C PRO A 150 7.84 -27.35 0.97
N LYS A 151 7.87 -28.30 1.91
CA LYS A 151 8.53 -29.62 1.76
C LYS A 151 7.56 -30.75 1.39
N ALA A 152 6.28 -30.44 1.17
CA ALA A 152 5.29 -31.42 0.79
C ALA A 152 5.67 -32.08 -0.55
N SER A 153 5.37 -33.37 -0.67
CA SER A 153 5.58 -34.09 -1.92
C SER A 153 4.59 -33.59 -3.00
N ASP A 154 4.89 -33.85 -4.27
CA ASP A 154 3.95 -33.52 -5.35
C ASP A 154 2.62 -34.32 -5.22
N ALA A 155 2.64 -35.51 -4.59
CA ALA A 155 1.43 -36.25 -4.25
C ALA A 155 0.58 -35.53 -3.20
N ASP A 156 1.19 -35.00 -2.13
CA ASP A 156 0.50 -34.22 -1.11
C ASP A 156 -0.09 -32.92 -1.69
N ARG A 157 0.66 -32.25 -2.56
CA ARG A 157 0.21 -31.04 -3.27
C ARG A 157 -0.94 -31.35 -4.21
N TYR A 158 -0.88 -32.45 -4.96
CA TYR A 158 -1.97 -32.91 -5.83
C TYR A 158 -3.25 -33.18 -5.03
N ARG A 159 -3.12 -33.88 -3.89
CA ARG A 159 -4.25 -34.17 -3.00
C ARG A 159 -4.99 -32.90 -2.54
N VAL A 160 -4.25 -31.90 -2.07
CA VAL A 160 -4.86 -30.63 -1.62
C VAL A 160 -5.37 -29.82 -2.82
N PHE A 161 -4.63 -29.80 -3.93
CA PHE A 161 -5.05 -29.13 -5.16
C PHE A 161 -6.39 -29.67 -5.67
N ALA A 162 -6.54 -30.99 -5.79
CA ALA A 162 -7.77 -31.62 -6.22
C ALA A 162 -8.95 -31.26 -5.32
N ALA A 163 -8.76 -31.31 -3.99
CA ALA A 163 -9.80 -30.96 -3.03
C ALA A 163 -10.21 -29.48 -3.11
N VAL A 164 -9.26 -28.56 -3.23
CA VAL A 164 -9.54 -27.11 -3.30
C VAL A 164 -10.15 -26.74 -4.65
N TYR A 165 -9.60 -27.22 -5.76
CA TYR A 165 -10.10 -26.91 -7.10
C TYR A 165 -11.53 -27.43 -7.29
N LEU A 166 -11.80 -28.69 -6.93
CA LEU A 166 -13.15 -29.27 -7.08
C LEU A 166 -14.17 -28.63 -6.15
N ASP A 167 -13.76 -28.17 -4.96
CA ASP A 167 -14.64 -27.38 -4.09
C ASP A 167 -15.00 -26.05 -4.75
N LEU A 168 -14.02 -25.30 -5.26
CA LEU A 168 -14.27 -24.03 -5.93
C LEU A 168 -15.15 -24.22 -7.17
N ASP A 169 -14.84 -25.20 -8.03
CA ASP A 169 -15.63 -25.52 -9.24
C ASP A 169 -17.10 -25.83 -8.91
N HIS A 170 -17.37 -26.54 -7.81
CA HIS A 170 -18.72 -26.96 -7.46
C HIS A 170 -19.52 -25.92 -6.66
N PHE A 171 -18.88 -25.28 -5.68
CA PHE A 171 -19.58 -24.47 -4.67
C PHE A 171 -19.66 -22.97 -5.00
N THR A 172 -18.79 -22.48 -5.88
CA THR A 172 -18.70 -21.05 -6.20
C THR A 172 -18.32 -20.86 -7.67
N THR A 173 -19.29 -20.52 -8.51
CA THR A 173 -19.06 -20.35 -9.95
C THR A 173 -17.97 -19.30 -10.24
N HIS A 174 -17.08 -19.58 -11.20
CA HIS A 174 -15.90 -18.77 -11.58
C HIS A 174 -14.80 -18.59 -10.52
N ALA A 175 -15.02 -18.99 -9.26
CA ALA A 175 -14.01 -18.83 -8.21
C ALA A 175 -12.73 -19.64 -8.47
N ALA A 176 -12.83 -20.79 -9.15
CA ALA A 176 -11.66 -21.59 -9.51
C ALA A 176 -10.71 -20.83 -10.47
N GLU A 177 -11.27 -20.09 -11.43
CA GLU A 177 -10.53 -19.28 -12.40
C GLU A 177 -9.89 -18.06 -11.71
N GLU A 178 -10.56 -17.46 -10.74
CA GLU A 178 -9.98 -16.37 -9.94
C GLU A 178 -8.87 -16.84 -8.98
N TYR A 179 -8.99 -18.07 -8.46
CA TYR A 179 -8.02 -18.66 -7.54
C TYR A 179 -6.74 -19.11 -8.27
N PHE A 180 -6.89 -19.66 -9.47
CA PHE A 180 -5.83 -20.20 -10.33
C PHE A 180 -5.94 -19.65 -11.77
N PRO A 181 -5.63 -18.36 -11.99
CA PRO A 181 -5.80 -17.69 -13.28
C PRO A 181 -4.97 -18.25 -14.45
N ALA A 182 -3.89 -18.99 -14.19
CA ALA A 182 -3.06 -19.60 -15.22
C ALA A 182 -3.60 -20.96 -15.73
N LEU A 183 -4.65 -21.50 -15.11
CA LEU A 183 -5.27 -22.76 -15.56
C LEU A 183 -6.17 -22.55 -16.78
N PRO A 184 -6.29 -23.56 -17.66
CA PRO A 184 -7.20 -23.48 -18.80
C PRO A 184 -8.65 -23.40 -18.34
N HIS A 185 -9.43 -22.55 -19.01
CA HIS A 185 -10.87 -22.40 -18.78
C HIS A 185 -11.65 -23.67 -19.16
N GLY A 186 -12.78 -23.88 -18.49
CA GLY A 186 -13.73 -24.95 -18.80
C GLY A 186 -13.46 -26.29 -18.11
N HIS A 187 -14.01 -27.37 -18.68
CA HIS A 187 -14.04 -28.69 -18.04
C HIS A 187 -12.70 -29.43 -18.04
N THR A 188 -11.70 -28.98 -18.81
CA THR A 188 -10.40 -29.67 -18.98
C THR A 188 -9.71 -29.99 -17.66
N VAL A 189 -9.66 -29.05 -16.72
CA VAL A 189 -9.04 -29.27 -15.40
C VAL A 189 -9.86 -30.26 -14.58
N ARG A 190 -11.19 -30.11 -14.61
CA ARG A 190 -12.12 -31.00 -13.91
C ARG A 190 -12.01 -32.42 -14.45
N ASP A 191 -11.88 -32.61 -15.75
CA ASP A 191 -11.77 -33.92 -16.39
C ASP A 191 -10.51 -34.65 -15.92
N VAL A 192 -9.36 -33.96 -15.90
CA VAL A 192 -8.09 -34.50 -15.38
C VAL A 192 -8.16 -34.84 -13.90
N LEU A 193 -8.85 -34.03 -13.09
CA LEU A 193 -9.03 -34.29 -11.65
C LEU A 193 -10.10 -35.35 -11.34
N SER A 194 -11.07 -35.54 -12.24
CA SER A 194 -12.15 -36.52 -12.10
C SER A 194 -11.73 -37.95 -12.37
N ASP A 195 -10.56 -38.16 -12.97
CA ASP A 195 -10.03 -39.49 -13.31
C ASP A 195 -9.83 -40.36 -12.05
N GLY A 196 -10.82 -41.22 -11.81
CA GLY A 196 -10.95 -42.14 -10.67
C GLY A 196 -11.80 -41.63 -9.49
N ILE A 197 -12.34 -40.41 -9.53
CA ILE A 197 -13.11 -39.80 -8.44
C ILE A 197 -14.55 -39.52 -8.87
N ALA A 198 -15.53 -40.20 -8.28
CA ALA A 198 -16.96 -39.99 -8.54
C ALA A 198 -17.47 -38.69 -7.87
N ILE A 199 -17.19 -37.54 -8.48
CA ILE A 199 -17.52 -36.21 -7.94
C ILE A 199 -19.01 -36.07 -7.56
N PRO A 200 -20.01 -36.45 -8.40
CA PRO A 200 -21.42 -36.27 -8.06
C PRO A 200 -21.86 -37.07 -6.83
N GLU A 201 -21.28 -38.26 -6.64
CA GLU A 201 -21.54 -39.10 -5.46
C GLU A 201 -20.95 -38.47 -4.20
N LEU A 202 -19.73 -37.93 -4.29
CA LEU A 202 -19.07 -37.26 -3.16
C LEU A 202 -19.81 -36.00 -2.72
N VAL A 203 -20.32 -35.20 -3.65
CA VAL A 203 -21.14 -34.00 -3.36
C VAL A 203 -22.41 -34.39 -2.59
N THR A 204 -23.10 -35.44 -3.06
CA THR A 204 -24.37 -35.89 -2.48
C THR A 204 -24.15 -36.47 -1.09
N ARG A 205 -23.12 -37.32 -0.93
CA ARG A 205 -22.80 -37.97 0.34
C ARG A 205 -22.27 -36.99 1.40
N SER A 206 -21.60 -35.91 1.00
CA SER A 206 -21.04 -34.94 1.95
C SER A 206 -22.02 -33.86 2.42
N ARG A 207 -23.25 -33.81 1.87
CA ARG A 207 -24.23 -32.74 2.15
C ARG A 207 -24.91 -32.93 3.51
N PRO A 208 -24.76 -31.99 4.46
CA PRO A 208 -25.54 -31.98 5.69
C PRO A 208 -27.00 -31.62 5.45
N ALA A 209 -27.91 -32.20 6.24
CA ALA A 209 -29.32 -31.86 6.19
C ALA A 209 -29.55 -30.39 6.55
N GLY A 210 -30.30 -29.65 5.72
CA GLY A 210 -30.57 -28.21 5.93
C GLY A 210 -29.48 -27.26 5.42
N ALA A 211 -28.43 -27.76 4.75
CA ALA A 211 -27.43 -26.90 4.10
C ALA A 211 -28.01 -26.14 2.90
N ALA A 212 -27.74 -24.83 2.85
CA ALA A 212 -28.07 -23.99 1.70
C ALA A 212 -27.39 -24.50 0.42
N ASP A 213 -28.03 -24.27 -0.73
CA ASP A 213 -27.48 -24.65 -2.03
C ASP A 213 -26.20 -23.85 -2.37
N PRO A 214 -25.34 -24.39 -3.25
CA PRO A 214 -24.17 -23.70 -3.77
C PRO A 214 -24.50 -22.31 -4.32
N GLU A 215 -23.60 -21.35 -4.12
CA GLU A 215 -23.72 -20.03 -4.72
C GLU A 215 -23.40 -20.14 -6.21
N ARG A 216 -24.44 -20.27 -7.03
CA ARG A 216 -24.34 -20.19 -8.48
C ARG A 216 -24.74 -18.81 -8.93
N ASP A 217 -23.87 -18.15 -9.65
CA ASP A 217 -24.33 -17.00 -10.41
C ASP A 217 -25.28 -17.50 -11.53
N PRO A 218 -26.37 -16.77 -11.82
CA PRO A 218 -27.22 -17.09 -12.95
C PRO A 218 -26.41 -17.09 -14.26
N SER A 219 -26.82 -17.92 -15.23
CA SER A 219 -26.23 -17.95 -16.58
C SER A 219 -26.17 -16.54 -17.16
N PRO A 220 -25.16 -16.17 -17.97
CA PRO A 220 -25.15 -14.88 -18.67
C PRO A 220 -26.49 -14.58 -19.37
N ASP A 221 -27.13 -15.58 -19.98
CA ASP A 221 -28.42 -15.42 -20.65
C ASP A 221 -29.57 -15.17 -19.64
N ASP A 222 -29.56 -15.85 -18.49
CA ASP A 222 -30.50 -15.61 -17.39
C ASP A 222 -30.27 -14.24 -16.72
N ARG A 223 -29.00 -13.77 -16.67
CA ARG A 223 -28.62 -12.42 -16.22
C ARG A 223 -29.14 -11.33 -17.14
N TRP A 224 -29.36 -11.61 -18.42
CA TRP A 224 -29.93 -10.64 -19.37
C TRP A 224 -31.46 -10.73 -19.46
N CYS A 225 -32.05 -11.91 -19.20
CA CYS A 225 -33.49 -12.16 -19.34
C CYS A 225 -34.29 -12.07 -18.03
N ALA A 226 -33.63 -12.01 -16.87
CA ALA A 226 -34.30 -11.83 -15.61
C ALA A 226 -35.01 -10.45 -15.57
N PRO A 227 -36.34 -10.40 -15.32
CA PRO A 227 -37.02 -9.12 -15.13
C PRO A 227 -36.37 -8.40 -13.95
N CYS A 228 -36.17 -7.08 -14.06
CA CYS A 228 -35.77 -6.25 -12.93
C CYS A 228 -36.65 -6.65 -11.74
N SER A 229 -36.06 -7.22 -10.70
CA SER A 229 -36.84 -7.59 -9.53
C SER A 229 -37.53 -6.32 -9.07
N PRO A 230 -38.89 -6.28 -9.01
CA PRO A 230 -39.56 -5.14 -8.44
C PRO A 230 -39.02 -5.05 -7.03
N ARG A 231 -38.18 -4.04 -6.77
CA ARG A 231 -37.70 -3.79 -5.43
C ARG A 231 -38.96 -3.58 -4.64
N THR A 232 -39.26 -4.51 -3.75
CA THR A 232 -40.18 -4.31 -2.65
C THR A 232 -39.53 -3.19 -1.84
N SER A 233 -39.80 -1.95 -2.25
CA SER A 233 -39.87 -0.84 -1.31
C SER A 233 -40.67 -1.42 -0.16
N ALA A 234 -40.00 -1.71 0.95
CA ALA A 234 -40.68 -2.03 2.17
C ALA A 234 -41.68 -0.90 2.33
N THR A 235 -42.95 -1.21 2.07
CA THR A 235 -44.06 -0.30 2.21
C THR A 235 -44.19 -0.13 3.71
N SER A 236 -43.28 0.66 4.30
CA SER A 236 -43.57 1.27 5.57
C SER A 236 -44.75 2.16 5.24
N ALA A 237 -45.91 1.77 5.74
CA ALA A 237 -47.09 2.61 5.79
C ALA A 237 -46.73 3.82 6.66
N GLY A 238 -46.01 4.77 6.08
CA GLY A 238 -45.73 6.06 6.68
C GLY A 238 -47.03 6.85 6.73
N ALA A 239 -47.22 7.55 7.84
CA ALA A 239 -48.32 8.49 8.06
C ALA A 239 -48.56 9.40 6.83
N PRO A 240 -49.81 9.86 6.58
CA PRO A 240 -50.12 10.73 5.45
C PRO A 240 -49.23 11.96 5.45
N GLY A 241 -48.24 11.98 4.56
CA GLY A 241 -47.35 13.11 4.35
C GLY A 241 -47.97 14.13 3.41
N ASP A 242 -47.58 15.40 3.58
CA ASP A 242 -48.00 16.52 2.73
C ASP A 242 -47.41 16.40 1.30
N THR A 243 -48.11 15.67 0.42
CA THR A 243 -47.75 15.51 -1.00
C THR A 243 -47.75 16.84 -1.74
N SER A 244 -48.77 17.69 -1.50
CA SER A 244 -48.92 18.99 -2.14
C SER A 244 -47.79 19.96 -1.79
N GLY A 245 -47.40 20.06 -0.52
CA GLY A 245 -46.27 20.90 -0.11
C GLY A 245 -44.92 20.41 -0.63
N ARG A 246 -44.74 19.10 -0.86
CA ARG A 246 -43.53 18.56 -1.52
C ARG A 246 -43.50 18.89 -3.00
N LEU A 247 -44.63 18.80 -3.70
CA LEU A 247 -44.75 19.21 -5.10
C LEU A 247 -44.50 20.72 -5.26
N GLN A 248 -45.01 21.55 -4.34
CA GLN A 248 -44.73 22.99 -4.34
C GLN A 248 -43.24 23.27 -4.15
N LYS A 249 -42.59 22.63 -3.17
CA LYS A 249 -41.12 22.74 -2.98
C LYS A 249 -40.34 22.23 -4.21
N ALA A 250 -40.86 21.25 -4.93
CA ALA A 250 -40.25 20.77 -6.16
C ALA A 250 -40.35 21.81 -7.28
N LEU A 251 -41.49 22.48 -7.43
CA LEU A 251 -41.67 23.59 -8.35
C LEU A 251 -40.75 24.77 -8.01
N ASP A 252 -40.67 25.16 -6.74
CA ASP A 252 -39.76 26.21 -6.29
C ASP A 252 -38.29 25.87 -6.58
N ALA A 253 -37.91 24.60 -6.44
CA ALA A 253 -36.57 24.12 -6.76
C ALA A 253 -36.29 24.17 -8.27
N GLU A 254 -37.26 23.77 -9.09
CA GLU A 254 -37.16 23.83 -10.55
C GLU A 254 -37.06 25.27 -11.06
N GLN A 255 -37.86 26.19 -10.51
CA GLN A 255 -37.78 27.63 -10.80
C GLN A 255 -36.41 28.23 -10.43
N LYS A 256 -35.80 27.74 -9.36
CA LYS A 256 -34.42 28.08 -8.96
C LYS A 256 -33.35 27.37 -9.81
N GLY A 257 -33.75 26.57 -10.80
CA GLY A 257 -32.87 25.83 -11.70
C GLY A 257 -32.29 24.54 -11.12
N ASN A 258 -32.77 24.08 -9.96
CA ASN A 258 -32.32 22.88 -9.27
C ASN A 258 -33.19 21.66 -9.64
N LEU A 259 -32.93 21.14 -10.83
CA LEU A 259 -33.65 20.00 -11.45
C LEU A 259 -33.53 18.70 -10.63
N VAL A 260 -32.37 18.42 -10.04
CA VAL A 260 -32.13 17.23 -9.22
C VAL A 260 -32.96 17.30 -7.94
N ARG A 261 -32.99 18.46 -7.26
CA ARG A 261 -33.82 18.63 -6.07
C ARG A 261 -35.30 18.48 -6.42
N ALA A 262 -35.74 19.02 -7.55
CA ALA A 262 -37.10 18.87 -8.04
C ALA A 262 -37.44 17.39 -8.31
N ALA A 263 -36.57 16.65 -9.01
CA ALA A 263 -36.75 15.24 -9.31
C ALA A 263 -36.81 14.37 -8.04
N ILE A 264 -35.92 14.61 -7.06
CA ILE A 264 -35.91 13.90 -5.77
C ILE A 264 -37.20 14.17 -4.99
N LEU A 265 -37.63 15.44 -4.88
CA LEU A 265 -38.85 15.81 -4.16
C LEU A 265 -40.11 15.22 -4.81
N ARG A 266 -40.14 15.15 -6.15
CA ARG A 266 -41.23 14.49 -6.91
C ARG A 266 -41.23 12.98 -6.72
N THR A 267 -40.05 12.35 -6.67
CA THR A 267 -39.93 10.91 -6.36
C THR A 267 -40.44 10.63 -4.93
N GLN A 268 -40.07 11.46 -3.95
CA GLN A 268 -40.57 11.37 -2.58
C GLN A 268 -42.07 11.68 -2.44
N ALA A 269 -42.65 12.45 -3.37
CA ALA A 269 -44.09 12.69 -3.43
C ALA A 269 -44.81 11.50 -4.06
N ALA A 270 -44.21 10.84 -5.07
CA ALA A 270 -44.74 9.63 -5.69
C ALA A 270 -44.81 8.44 -4.71
N GLU A 271 -43.82 8.31 -3.81
CA GLU A 271 -43.82 7.28 -2.75
C GLU A 271 -44.97 7.44 -1.74
N ILE A 272 -45.53 8.64 -1.60
CA ILE A 272 -46.63 8.95 -0.66
C ILE A 272 -47.99 9.09 -1.36
N GLY A 273 -48.00 9.59 -2.59
CA GLY A 273 -49.21 9.84 -3.38
C GLY A 273 -49.96 8.58 -3.78
N ARG A 274 -51.26 8.71 -4.08
CA ARG A 274 -52.12 7.61 -4.56
C ARG A 274 -52.79 7.99 -5.88
N GLY A 275 -53.02 7.01 -6.75
CA GLY A 275 -53.71 7.21 -8.04
C GLY A 275 -52.99 8.20 -8.96
N GLU A 276 -53.75 9.11 -9.58
CA GLU A 276 -53.24 10.10 -10.54
C GLU A 276 -52.13 11.01 -9.97
N ASP A 277 -52.13 11.31 -8.67
CA ASP A 277 -51.11 12.17 -8.08
C ASP A 277 -49.73 11.48 -8.02
N CYS A 278 -49.72 10.15 -7.89
CA CYS A 278 -48.49 9.34 -8.00
C CYS A 278 -47.98 9.37 -9.44
N GLU A 279 -48.85 9.15 -10.43
CA GLU A 279 -48.49 9.17 -11.85
C GLU A 279 -47.94 10.53 -12.29
N ARG A 280 -48.60 11.63 -11.88
CA ARG A 280 -48.13 13.00 -12.15
C ARG A 280 -46.78 13.27 -11.49
N ALA A 281 -46.56 12.80 -10.26
CA ALA A 281 -45.29 12.97 -9.55
C ALA A 281 -44.15 12.17 -10.23
N VAL A 282 -44.39 10.94 -10.66
CA VAL A 282 -43.43 10.12 -11.42
C VAL A 282 -43.10 10.77 -12.76
N ALA A 283 -44.12 11.19 -13.52
CA ALA A 283 -43.94 11.86 -14.81
C ALA A 283 -43.12 13.16 -14.65
N GLY A 284 -43.42 13.97 -13.64
CA GLY A 284 -42.66 15.19 -13.35
C GLY A 284 -41.23 14.95 -12.86
N ALA A 285 -40.96 13.80 -12.22
CA ALA A 285 -39.60 13.40 -11.84
C ALA A 285 -38.77 13.01 -13.09
N ILE A 286 -39.36 12.23 -13.99
CA ILE A 286 -38.76 11.83 -15.27
C ILE A 286 -38.56 13.03 -16.20
N ASP A 287 -39.45 14.01 -16.16
CA ASP A 287 -39.30 15.25 -16.92
C ASP A 287 -38.14 16.10 -16.41
N ALA A 288 -38.07 16.36 -15.10
CA ALA A 288 -36.95 17.10 -14.50
C ALA A 288 -35.59 16.42 -14.75
N LEU A 289 -35.54 15.08 -14.71
CA LEU A 289 -34.36 14.32 -15.09
C LEU A 289 -34.05 14.43 -16.59
N GLY A 290 -35.07 14.42 -17.45
CA GLY A 290 -34.95 14.68 -18.88
C GLY A 290 -34.33 16.04 -19.18
N GLN A 291 -34.85 17.11 -18.56
CA GLN A 291 -34.30 18.46 -18.70
C GLN A 291 -32.82 18.54 -18.25
N LEU A 292 -32.43 17.77 -17.23
CA LEU A 292 -31.03 17.68 -16.81
C LEU A 292 -30.17 17.02 -17.91
N VAL A 293 -30.64 15.91 -18.49
CA VAL A 293 -29.96 15.21 -19.58
C VAL A 293 -29.86 16.08 -20.84
N ASP A 294 -30.87 16.89 -21.15
CA ASP A 294 -30.82 17.82 -22.27
C ASP A 294 -29.77 18.93 -22.05
N ARG A 295 -29.69 19.47 -20.83
CA ARG A 295 -28.66 20.46 -20.47
C ARG A 295 -27.26 19.85 -20.50
N LEU A 296 -27.11 18.60 -20.04
CA LEU A 296 -25.86 17.85 -20.14
C LEU A 296 -25.48 17.61 -21.60
N GLY A 297 -26.42 17.14 -22.42
CA GLY A 297 -26.23 16.88 -23.83
C GLY A 297 -25.88 18.13 -24.64
N ALA A 298 -26.33 19.31 -24.22
CA ALA A 298 -25.91 20.58 -24.82
C ALA A 298 -24.44 20.93 -24.50
N VAL A 299 -23.98 20.65 -23.28
CA VAL A 299 -22.58 20.93 -22.86
C VAL A 299 -21.61 19.85 -23.33
N LEU A 300 -22.06 18.60 -23.36
CA LEU A 300 -21.30 17.41 -23.75
C LEU A 300 -21.51 17.03 -25.22
N GLU A 301 -22.22 17.86 -26.00
CA GLU A 301 -22.41 17.68 -27.44
C GLU A 301 -22.94 16.27 -27.80
N TRP A 302 -23.93 15.80 -27.05
CA TRP A 302 -24.58 14.51 -27.28
C TRP A 302 -25.62 14.61 -28.40
N ASP A 303 -25.66 13.58 -29.24
CA ASP A 303 -26.73 13.35 -30.21
C ASP A 303 -28.03 12.91 -29.52
N HIS A 304 -29.10 12.79 -30.29
CA HIS A 304 -30.42 12.46 -29.76
C HIS A 304 -30.47 11.05 -29.16
N GLU A 305 -29.80 10.08 -29.78
CA GLU A 305 -29.77 8.68 -29.31
C GLU A 305 -29.05 8.58 -27.96
N THR A 306 -27.87 9.20 -27.83
CA THR A 306 -27.11 9.21 -26.57
C THR A 306 -27.92 9.86 -25.45
N ARG A 307 -28.61 10.98 -25.72
CA ARG A 307 -29.49 11.62 -24.71
C ARG A 307 -30.60 10.67 -24.24
N GLN A 308 -31.20 9.92 -25.15
CA GLN A 308 -32.26 8.96 -24.80
C GLN A 308 -31.71 7.82 -23.94
N GLU A 309 -30.53 7.27 -24.28
CA GLU A 309 -29.88 6.23 -23.48
C GLU A 309 -29.53 6.70 -22.07
N TRP A 310 -28.97 7.91 -21.93
CA TRP A 310 -28.64 8.51 -20.64
C TRP A 310 -29.88 8.79 -19.79
N ARG A 311 -30.98 9.25 -20.41
CA ARG A 311 -32.26 9.48 -19.72
C ARG A 311 -32.82 8.18 -19.12
N GLN A 312 -32.74 7.08 -19.85
CA GLN A 312 -33.15 5.76 -19.36
C GLN A 312 -32.22 5.25 -18.26
N ALA A 313 -30.90 5.38 -18.44
CA ALA A 313 -29.91 4.84 -17.52
C ALA A 313 -29.85 5.58 -16.17
N LEU A 314 -30.18 6.88 -16.12
CA LEU A 314 -30.19 7.66 -14.87
C LEU A 314 -31.48 7.46 -14.03
N GLY A 315 -32.57 6.97 -14.62
CA GLY A 315 -33.86 6.78 -13.94
C GLY A 315 -33.77 5.98 -12.63
N PRO A 316 -33.10 4.82 -12.62
CA PRO A 316 -32.93 3.99 -11.41
C PRO A 316 -32.20 4.66 -10.23
N LEU A 317 -31.47 5.76 -10.46
CA LEU A 317 -30.84 6.51 -9.37
C LEU A 317 -31.86 7.32 -8.56
N LEU A 318 -33.04 7.64 -9.09
CA LEU A 318 -34.00 8.52 -8.41
C LEU A 318 -34.57 7.92 -7.12
N PRO A 319 -35.04 6.66 -7.07
CA PRO A 319 -35.50 6.04 -5.81
C PRO A 319 -34.38 5.98 -4.77
N LEU A 320 -33.16 5.65 -5.19
CA LEU A 320 -31.98 5.63 -4.31
C LEU A 320 -31.58 7.03 -3.82
N ALA A 321 -31.82 8.06 -4.64
CA ALA A 321 -31.57 9.45 -4.28
C ALA A 321 -32.63 10.01 -3.32
N ALA A 322 -33.86 9.49 -3.40
CA ALA A 322 -34.96 9.82 -2.51
C ALA A 322 -34.83 9.17 -1.13
N ALA A 323 -34.14 8.02 -1.05
CA ALA A 323 -33.95 7.26 0.18
C ALA A 323 -32.86 7.83 1.09
N GLY A 324 -33.25 8.24 2.30
CA GLY A 324 -32.33 8.60 3.40
C GLY A 324 -31.75 10.02 3.35
N ILE A 325 -30.83 10.31 4.27
CA ILE A 325 -30.22 11.63 4.44
C ILE A 325 -28.98 11.72 3.55
N TRP A 326 -29.11 12.40 2.42
CA TRP A 326 -28.00 12.73 1.50
C TRP A 326 -27.25 11.50 0.91
N PRO A 327 -27.98 10.59 0.24
CA PRO A 327 -27.44 9.35 -0.32
C PRO A 327 -26.43 9.57 -1.45
N ARG A 328 -25.63 8.54 -1.76
CA ARG A 328 -24.60 8.59 -2.82
C ARG A 328 -25.19 8.80 -4.21
N ALA A 329 -26.37 8.22 -4.47
CA ALA A 329 -27.14 8.46 -5.69
C ALA A 329 -27.51 9.95 -5.87
N ALA A 330 -27.98 10.61 -4.80
CA ALA A 330 -28.26 12.05 -4.84
C ALA A 330 -26.99 12.86 -5.13
N ARG A 331 -25.86 12.51 -4.48
CA ARG A 331 -24.57 13.17 -4.76
C ARG A 331 -24.18 13.02 -6.24
N CYS A 332 -24.32 11.82 -6.82
CA CYS A 332 -24.04 11.59 -8.24
C CYS A 332 -24.85 12.56 -9.13
N LEU A 333 -26.17 12.63 -8.92
CA LEU A 333 -27.06 13.52 -9.68
C LEU A 333 -26.69 15.00 -9.51
N TYR A 334 -26.35 15.45 -8.30
CA TYR A 334 -25.90 16.82 -8.07
C TYR A 334 -24.56 17.15 -8.75
N GLU A 335 -23.60 16.23 -8.76
CA GLU A 335 -22.35 16.43 -9.50
C GLU A 335 -22.61 16.54 -11.01
N LEU A 336 -23.56 15.77 -11.54
CA LEU A 336 -23.99 15.89 -12.94
C LEU A 336 -24.69 17.22 -13.22
N GLN A 337 -25.60 17.69 -12.36
CA GLN A 337 -26.24 19.00 -12.50
C GLN A 337 -25.24 20.16 -12.43
N ARG A 338 -24.16 20.01 -11.67
CA ARG A 338 -23.12 21.03 -11.58
C ARG A 338 -22.46 21.29 -12.94
N ILE A 339 -22.34 20.28 -13.80
CA ILE A 339 -21.69 20.43 -15.12
C ILE A 339 -22.36 21.53 -15.96
N PRO A 340 -23.66 21.47 -16.29
CA PRO A 340 -24.31 22.54 -17.06
C PRO A 340 -24.52 23.82 -16.26
N ALA A 341 -24.59 23.77 -14.93
CA ALA A 341 -24.71 24.98 -14.10
C ALA A 341 -23.40 25.81 -14.10
N ASP A 342 -22.25 25.14 -14.00
CA ASP A 342 -20.97 25.77 -13.76
C ASP A 342 -20.09 25.90 -15.01
N LEU A 343 -20.18 24.93 -15.92
CA LEU A 343 -19.24 24.74 -17.03
C LEU A 343 -19.88 24.93 -18.42
N ALA A 344 -21.13 25.41 -18.47
CA ALA A 344 -21.77 25.83 -19.72
C ALA A 344 -21.14 27.09 -20.32
N ARG A 345 -20.52 27.94 -19.48
CA ARG A 345 -19.97 29.25 -19.88
C ARG A 345 -18.44 29.23 -19.94
N GLU A 346 -17.86 30.20 -20.63
CA GLU A 346 -16.42 30.40 -20.67
C GLU A 346 -15.85 30.75 -19.28
N VAL A 347 -14.64 30.26 -19.03
CA VAL A 347 -13.94 30.40 -17.75
C VAL A 347 -12.80 31.41 -17.88
N TYR A 348 -12.71 32.33 -16.92
CA TYR A 348 -11.70 33.37 -16.86
C TYR A 348 -10.94 33.31 -15.54
N ALA A 349 -9.62 33.50 -15.59
CA ALA A 349 -8.81 33.80 -14.41
C ALA A 349 -8.98 35.28 -14.04
N VAL A 350 -9.02 35.55 -12.74
CA VAL A 350 -8.91 36.89 -12.15
C VAL A 350 -7.64 36.90 -11.31
N ASP A 351 -6.56 37.48 -11.82
CA ASP A 351 -5.23 37.42 -11.20
C ASP A 351 -4.65 38.83 -11.03
N LEU A 352 -5.13 39.51 -9.99
CA LEU A 352 -4.62 40.82 -9.57
C LEU A 352 -3.14 40.74 -9.11
N PRO A 353 -2.69 39.70 -8.37
CA PRO A 353 -1.27 39.52 -8.05
C PRO A 353 -0.35 39.51 -9.27
N GLU A 354 -0.68 38.73 -10.31
CA GLU A 354 0.16 38.65 -11.52
C GLU A 354 0.10 39.95 -12.34
N TYR A 355 -1.04 40.66 -12.38
CA TYR A 355 -1.13 42.00 -12.98
C TYR A 355 -0.13 42.97 -12.32
N ILE A 356 -0.12 43.02 -10.98
CA ILE A 356 0.80 43.88 -10.21
C ILE A 356 2.26 43.45 -10.47
N ARG A 357 2.55 42.15 -10.37
CA ARG A 357 3.90 41.60 -10.54
C ARG A 357 4.47 41.83 -11.95
N THR A 358 3.61 41.81 -12.96
CA THR A 358 4.01 42.00 -14.36
C THR A 358 3.93 43.47 -14.79
N PHE A 359 3.69 44.40 -13.86
CA PHE A 359 3.51 45.83 -14.13
C PHE A 359 2.50 46.08 -15.26
N GLY A 360 1.36 45.40 -15.20
CA GLY A 360 0.26 45.56 -16.15
C GLY A 360 0.45 44.86 -17.51
N ARG A 361 1.54 44.10 -17.72
CA ARG A 361 1.74 43.34 -18.97
C ARG A 361 0.76 42.18 -19.14
N ARG A 362 0.23 41.63 -18.04
CA ARG A 362 -0.86 40.66 -18.09
C ARG A 362 -2.16 41.30 -17.59
N PRO A 363 -3.29 41.15 -18.31
CA PRO A 363 -4.56 41.70 -17.88
C PRO A 363 -5.10 40.98 -16.64
N VAL A 364 -5.85 41.72 -15.79
CA VAL A 364 -6.48 41.17 -14.57
C VAL A 364 -7.48 40.06 -14.91
N ARG A 365 -8.28 40.25 -15.97
CA ARG A 365 -9.22 39.24 -16.50
C ARG A 365 -8.58 38.54 -17.70
N ARG A 366 -8.45 37.21 -17.65
CA ARG A 366 -7.82 36.41 -18.70
C ARG A 366 -8.64 35.17 -19.03
N HIS A 367 -8.90 34.94 -20.31
CA HIS A 367 -9.63 33.75 -20.77
C HIS A 367 -8.79 32.48 -20.60
N LEU A 368 -9.40 31.39 -20.11
CA LEU A 368 -8.75 30.09 -19.87
C LEU A 368 -9.32 29.00 -20.80
N PRO A 369 -8.90 28.95 -22.08
CA PRO A 369 -9.48 28.02 -23.06
C PRO A 369 -9.27 26.56 -22.67
N HIS A 370 -8.08 26.20 -22.22
CA HIS A 370 -7.69 24.81 -21.91
C HIS A 370 -8.19 24.31 -20.54
N ALA A 371 -8.63 25.20 -19.64
CA ALA A 371 -9.07 24.78 -18.31
C ALA A 371 -10.44 24.08 -18.34
N ARG A 372 -11.37 24.55 -19.19
CA ARG A 372 -12.75 24.05 -19.23
C ARG A 372 -12.86 22.56 -19.59
N PRO A 373 -12.20 22.04 -20.65
CA PRO A 373 -12.24 20.61 -20.99
C PRO A 373 -11.77 19.71 -19.83
N VAL A 374 -10.72 20.12 -19.14
CA VAL A 374 -10.16 19.37 -18.01
C VAL A 374 -11.11 19.38 -16.80
N MET A 375 -11.74 20.51 -16.51
CA MET A 375 -12.74 20.62 -15.43
C MET A 375 -13.97 19.74 -15.70
N LEU A 376 -14.41 19.65 -16.96
CA LEU A 376 -15.50 18.75 -17.37
C LEU A 376 -15.14 17.28 -17.10
N LEU A 377 -13.94 16.85 -17.51
CA LEU A 377 -13.45 15.49 -17.22
C LEU A 377 -13.39 15.22 -15.70
N MET A 378 -12.92 16.19 -14.91
CA MET A 378 -12.87 16.05 -13.44
C MET A 378 -14.25 15.93 -12.81
N ALA A 379 -15.24 16.69 -13.30
CA ALA A 379 -16.62 16.61 -12.83
C ALA A 379 -17.26 15.25 -13.17
N LEU A 380 -17.04 14.74 -14.39
CA LEU A 380 -17.50 13.40 -14.80
C LEU A 380 -16.87 12.30 -13.94
N ASN A 381 -15.55 12.33 -13.74
CA ASN A 381 -14.84 11.39 -12.87
C ASN A 381 -15.35 11.43 -11.41
N LYS A 382 -15.77 12.61 -10.93
CA LYS A 382 -16.34 12.77 -9.60
C LYS A 382 -17.75 12.19 -9.52
N ALA A 383 -18.58 12.39 -10.53
CA ALA A 383 -19.90 11.78 -10.65
C ALA A 383 -19.80 10.25 -10.72
N HIS A 384 -18.93 9.72 -11.58
CA HIS A 384 -18.65 8.29 -11.73
C HIS A 384 -18.22 7.62 -10.42
N LYS A 385 -17.36 8.29 -9.63
CA LYS A 385 -16.98 7.80 -8.28
C LYS A 385 -18.15 7.74 -7.29
N GLN A 386 -19.14 8.63 -7.40
CA GLN A 386 -20.35 8.53 -6.56
C GLN A 386 -21.28 7.43 -7.08
N LEU A 387 -21.38 7.26 -8.41
CA LEU A 387 -22.17 6.21 -9.05
C LEU A 387 -21.75 4.82 -8.57
N LEU A 388 -20.46 4.50 -8.59
CA LEU A 388 -19.92 3.21 -8.14
C LEU A 388 -20.21 2.90 -6.65
N ARG A 389 -20.71 3.88 -5.90
CA ARG A 389 -21.08 3.76 -4.48
C ARG A 389 -22.56 3.98 -4.22
N ALA A 390 -23.38 4.08 -5.27
CA ALA A 390 -24.79 4.42 -5.19
C ALA A 390 -25.68 3.27 -4.70
N GLY A 391 -25.23 2.02 -4.80
CA GLY A 391 -26.02 0.83 -4.42
C GLY A 391 -27.08 0.46 -5.47
N LEU A 392 -26.77 0.68 -6.75
CA LEU A 392 -27.58 0.24 -7.88
C LEU A 392 -27.61 -1.29 -7.98
N ASP A 393 -28.62 -1.82 -8.67
CA ASP A 393 -28.59 -3.22 -9.06
C ASP A 393 -27.45 -3.49 -10.04
N GLU A 394 -26.95 -4.73 -10.10
CA GLU A 394 -25.78 -5.08 -10.90
C GLU A 394 -25.97 -4.72 -12.39
N GLN A 395 -27.15 -4.98 -12.96
CA GLN A 395 -27.45 -4.67 -14.36
C GLN A 395 -27.44 -3.15 -14.63
N GLU A 396 -28.12 -2.39 -13.76
CA GLU A 396 -28.25 -0.94 -13.86
C GLU A 396 -26.89 -0.26 -13.67
N GLN A 397 -26.10 -0.77 -12.72
CA GLN A 397 -24.76 -0.30 -12.46
C GLN A 397 -23.86 -0.54 -13.68
N LEU A 398 -23.84 -1.75 -14.26
CA LEU A 398 -23.02 -2.06 -15.43
C LEU A 398 -23.38 -1.19 -16.63
N ARG A 399 -24.68 -0.96 -16.89
CA ARG A 399 -25.14 -0.11 -18.00
C ARG A 399 -24.64 1.33 -17.83
N LEU A 400 -24.85 1.92 -16.67
CA LEU A 400 -24.48 3.31 -16.41
C LEU A 400 -22.95 3.50 -16.26
N ASP A 401 -22.26 2.49 -15.75
CA ASP A 401 -20.79 2.43 -15.69
C ASP A 401 -20.18 2.45 -17.09
N ARG A 402 -20.69 1.66 -18.04
CA ARG A 402 -20.25 1.68 -19.44
C ARG A 402 -20.43 3.06 -20.09
N LEU A 403 -21.59 3.69 -19.90
CA LEU A 403 -21.87 5.02 -20.45
C LEU A 403 -20.93 6.08 -19.86
N MET A 404 -20.74 6.09 -18.53
CA MET A 404 -19.78 6.97 -17.86
C MET A 404 -18.35 6.73 -18.35
N HIS A 405 -17.93 5.47 -18.43
CA HIS A 405 -16.59 5.10 -18.86
C HIS A 405 -16.32 5.54 -20.31
N HIS A 406 -17.28 5.32 -21.21
CA HIS A 406 -17.19 5.77 -22.60
C HIS A 406 -17.01 7.29 -22.69
N GLU A 407 -17.84 8.06 -21.98
CA GLU A 407 -17.76 9.53 -22.00
C GLU A 407 -16.46 10.06 -21.37
N VAL A 408 -16.04 9.50 -20.23
CA VAL A 408 -14.75 9.83 -19.60
C VAL A 408 -13.60 9.54 -20.55
N HIS A 409 -13.61 8.38 -21.22
CA HIS A 409 -12.57 7.98 -22.16
C HIS A 409 -12.53 8.89 -23.39
N ARG A 410 -13.69 9.20 -23.98
CA ARG A 410 -13.83 10.11 -25.12
C ARG A 410 -13.26 11.49 -24.80
N ARG A 411 -13.57 12.03 -23.62
CA ARG A 411 -13.07 13.34 -23.17
C ARG A 411 -11.59 13.34 -22.86
N ALA A 412 -11.08 12.29 -22.20
CA ALA A 412 -9.65 12.13 -21.97
C ALA A 412 -8.87 12.02 -23.29
N HIS A 413 -9.41 11.31 -24.29
CA HIS A 413 -8.82 11.22 -25.63
C HIS A 413 -8.77 12.60 -26.33
N ALA A 414 -9.86 13.37 -26.28
CA ALA A 414 -9.89 14.72 -26.85
C ALA A 414 -8.85 15.66 -26.21
N ILE A 415 -8.71 15.62 -24.88
CA ILE A 415 -7.70 16.41 -24.14
C ILE A 415 -6.29 15.99 -24.55
N ARG A 416 -6.02 14.69 -24.67
CA ARG A 416 -4.71 14.19 -25.13
C ARG A 416 -4.37 14.74 -26.51
N HIS A 417 -5.29 14.60 -27.47
CA HIS A 417 -5.09 15.07 -28.84
C HIS A 417 -4.88 16.58 -28.94
N GLU A 418 -5.62 17.39 -28.16
CA GLU A 418 -5.47 18.85 -28.17
C GLU A 418 -4.15 19.31 -27.51
N PHE A 419 -3.78 18.71 -26.37
CA PHE A 419 -2.68 19.21 -25.53
C PHE A 419 -1.31 18.64 -25.92
N GLU A 420 -1.26 17.48 -26.56
CA GLU A 420 -0.03 16.85 -27.04
C GLU A 420 0.87 17.82 -27.85
N PRO A 421 0.40 18.50 -28.91
CA PRO A 421 1.24 19.42 -29.67
C PRO A 421 1.67 20.65 -28.83
N ILE A 422 0.83 21.10 -27.91
CA ILE A 422 1.11 22.25 -27.04
C ILE A 422 2.26 21.93 -26.08
N ILE A 423 2.20 20.78 -25.41
CA ILE A 423 3.24 20.32 -24.48
C ILE A 423 4.54 20.04 -25.25
N THR A 424 4.45 19.36 -26.39
CA THR A 424 5.61 19.03 -27.24
C THR A 424 6.35 20.30 -27.67
N ARG A 425 5.63 21.32 -28.13
CA ARG A 425 6.21 22.61 -28.50
C ARG A 425 6.84 23.32 -27.30
N ALA A 426 6.15 23.37 -26.16
CA ALA A 426 6.66 24.01 -24.95
C ALA A 426 7.98 23.40 -24.46
N LEU A 427 8.13 22.07 -24.56
CA LEU A 427 9.35 21.33 -24.24
C LEU A 427 10.46 21.57 -25.26
N THR A 428 10.12 21.58 -26.55
CA THR A 428 11.07 21.85 -27.64
C THR A 428 11.64 23.25 -27.51
N ASP A 429 10.79 24.26 -27.31
CA ASP A 429 11.18 25.67 -27.10
C ASP A 429 12.02 25.86 -25.81
N ALA A 430 11.87 24.96 -24.84
CA ALA A 430 12.67 24.94 -23.62
C ALA A 430 14.07 24.34 -23.79
N GLY A 431 14.36 23.73 -24.95
CA GLY A 431 15.64 23.05 -25.23
C GLY A 431 15.65 21.55 -24.92
N VAL A 432 14.49 20.95 -24.65
CA VAL A 432 14.34 19.49 -24.47
C VAL A 432 14.08 18.87 -25.84
N VAL A 433 15.14 18.78 -26.65
CA VAL A 433 15.06 18.36 -28.06
C VAL A 433 15.67 16.96 -28.23
N PRO A 434 14.93 16.00 -28.82
CA PRO A 434 15.47 14.69 -29.12
C PRO A 434 16.48 14.74 -30.27
N THR A 435 17.52 13.90 -30.20
CA THR A 435 18.59 13.82 -31.20
C THR A 435 18.58 12.52 -32.02
N ASN A 436 17.85 11.51 -31.55
CA ASN A 436 17.74 10.19 -32.15
C ASN A 436 16.34 9.62 -31.92
N ARG A 437 16.01 8.51 -32.60
CA ARG A 437 14.67 7.90 -32.52
C ARG A 437 14.31 7.45 -31.11
N VAL A 438 15.28 6.95 -30.33
CA VAL A 438 15.03 6.56 -28.92
C VAL A 438 14.61 7.75 -28.08
N GLU A 439 15.28 8.90 -28.27
CA GLU A 439 14.94 10.15 -27.58
C GLU A 439 13.59 10.73 -28.05
N GLU A 440 13.20 10.55 -29.32
CA GLU A 440 11.85 10.88 -29.81
C GLU A 440 10.79 10.06 -29.08
N VAL A 441 10.97 8.74 -29.03
CA VAL A 441 10.05 7.85 -28.28
C VAL A 441 10.01 8.22 -26.80
N ALA A 442 11.14 8.59 -26.20
CA ALA A 442 11.19 9.06 -24.82
C ALA A 442 10.50 10.42 -24.61
N ARG A 443 10.51 11.32 -25.60
CA ARG A 443 9.75 12.58 -25.59
C ARG A 443 8.26 12.28 -25.61
N ASP A 444 7.81 11.46 -26.55
CA ASP A 444 6.39 11.16 -26.76
C ASP A 444 5.83 10.44 -25.51
N LYS A 445 6.61 9.53 -24.93
CA LYS A 445 6.29 8.92 -23.62
C LYS A 445 6.20 9.95 -22.50
N LEU A 446 7.14 10.89 -22.41
CA LEU A 446 7.13 11.95 -21.40
C LEU A 446 5.88 12.81 -21.54
N VAL A 447 5.52 13.20 -22.77
CA VAL A 447 4.30 13.98 -23.06
C VAL A 447 3.05 13.18 -22.66
N ALA A 448 2.97 11.91 -23.07
CA ALA A 448 1.86 11.04 -22.72
C ALA A 448 1.70 10.86 -21.20
N GLU A 449 2.81 10.79 -20.46
CA GLU A 449 2.78 10.73 -19.00
C GLU A 449 2.26 12.03 -18.36
N LEU A 450 2.66 13.19 -18.87
CA LEU A 450 2.13 14.48 -18.42
C LEU A 450 0.63 14.59 -18.72
N LEU A 451 0.19 14.14 -19.89
CA LEU A 451 -1.23 14.10 -20.26
C LEU A 451 -2.03 13.15 -19.37
N ASP A 452 -1.49 11.98 -19.01
CA ASP A 452 -2.12 11.07 -18.06
C ASP A 452 -2.30 11.75 -16.70
N ARG A 453 -1.30 12.49 -16.21
CA ARG A 453 -1.42 13.28 -14.97
C ARG A 453 -2.50 14.37 -15.07
N ILE A 454 -2.64 15.05 -16.22
CA ILE A 454 -3.72 16.01 -16.46
C ILE A 454 -5.08 15.31 -16.40
N CYS A 455 -5.24 14.18 -17.10
CA CYS A 455 -6.50 13.44 -17.16
C CYS A 455 -6.89 12.82 -15.81
N ASP A 456 -5.93 12.48 -14.96
CA ASP A 456 -6.18 11.87 -13.65
C ASP A 456 -6.43 12.89 -12.53
N ARG A 457 -5.65 13.99 -12.50
CA ARG A 457 -5.64 14.98 -11.40
C ARG A 457 -6.29 16.31 -11.76
N GLY A 458 -6.39 16.64 -13.04
CA GLY A 458 -6.94 17.91 -13.53
C GLY A 458 -5.96 19.08 -13.56
N PHE A 459 -4.70 18.88 -13.17
CA PHE A 459 -3.66 19.92 -13.21
C PHE A 459 -2.26 19.29 -13.25
N LEU A 460 -1.26 20.10 -13.61
CA LEU A 460 0.17 19.77 -13.57
C LEU A 460 0.98 20.75 -12.73
N ARG A 461 2.13 20.31 -12.23
CA ARG A 461 3.10 21.14 -11.50
C ARG A 461 4.53 20.90 -11.98
N ILE A 462 5.43 21.77 -11.53
CA ILE A 462 6.87 21.60 -11.74
C ILE A 462 7.40 20.26 -11.19
N GLY A 463 6.87 19.79 -10.06
CA GLY A 463 7.25 18.49 -9.49
C GLY A 463 6.88 17.32 -10.42
N ASP A 464 5.67 17.34 -10.98
CA ASP A 464 5.23 16.33 -11.95
C ASP A 464 6.07 16.37 -13.24
N LEU A 465 6.38 17.58 -13.73
CA LEU A 465 7.26 17.78 -14.90
C LEU A 465 8.67 17.24 -14.64
N ARG A 466 9.28 17.62 -13.51
CA ARG A 466 10.60 17.14 -13.11
C ARG A 466 10.61 15.62 -12.98
N ASP A 467 9.66 15.05 -12.26
CA ASP A 467 9.61 13.62 -12.00
C ASP A 467 9.36 12.82 -13.29
N ALA A 468 8.64 13.39 -14.26
CA ALA A 468 8.50 12.82 -15.60
C ALA A 468 9.83 12.86 -16.37
N VAL A 469 10.56 13.98 -16.38
CA VAL A 469 11.90 14.07 -16.99
C VAL A 469 12.89 13.11 -16.31
N ALA A 470 12.86 13.03 -14.98
CA ALA A 470 13.74 12.15 -14.20
C ALA A 470 13.49 10.66 -14.47
N ARG A 471 12.24 10.26 -14.77
CA ARG A 471 11.88 8.87 -15.10
C ARG A 471 12.06 8.49 -16.57
N ASN A 472 11.99 9.46 -17.49
CA ASN A 472 12.15 9.22 -18.92
C ASN A 472 13.60 9.34 -19.38
N ARG A 473 13.91 8.83 -20.58
CA ARG A 473 15.29 8.77 -21.11
C ARG A 473 15.72 10.04 -21.84
N LEU A 474 14.77 10.90 -22.21
CA LEU A 474 15.07 12.23 -22.73
C LEU A 474 15.53 13.11 -21.56
N LYS A 475 16.85 13.31 -21.47
CA LYS A 475 17.49 14.06 -20.41
C LYS A 475 17.92 15.45 -20.85
N LEU A 476 18.08 16.33 -19.88
CA LEU A 476 18.54 17.70 -20.08
C LEU A 476 20.03 17.70 -20.47
N SER A 477 20.43 18.62 -21.34
CA SER A 477 21.83 18.90 -21.60
C SER A 477 22.50 19.55 -20.38
N ASP A 478 23.84 19.48 -20.32
CA ASP A 478 24.63 20.26 -19.37
C ASP A 478 24.43 21.77 -19.63
N LEU A 479 24.62 22.60 -18.60
CA LEU A 479 24.49 24.05 -18.68
C LEU A 479 25.54 24.63 -19.64
N ALA A 480 25.08 25.41 -20.63
CA ALA A 480 25.96 26.05 -21.61
C ALA A 480 26.74 27.26 -21.06
N GLY A 481 26.32 27.84 -19.92
CA GLY A 481 27.05 28.94 -19.25
C GLY A 481 26.23 29.76 -18.25
N ILE A 482 26.83 30.86 -17.76
CA ILE A 482 26.26 31.75 -16.72
C ILE A 482 24.92 32.37 -17.16
N LYS A 483 24.78 32.71 -18.45
CA LYS A 483 23.52 33.24 -18.99
C LYS A 483 22.38 32.25 -18.82
N GLU A 484 22.62 30.97 -19.10
CA GLU A 484 21.62 29.92 -18.97
C GLU A 484 21.26 29.69 -17.49
N PHE A 485 22.23 29.73 -16.59
CA PHE A 485 21.99 29.69 -15.15
C PHE A 485 21.06 30.82 -14.67
N LEU A 486 21.28 32.06 -15.13
CA LEU A 486 20.45 33.22 -14.79
C LEU A 486 19.04 33.12 -15.39
N THR A 487 18.92 32.67 -16.63
CA THR A 487 17.61 32.49 -17.28
C THR A 487 16.84 31.29 -16.73
N GLY A 488 17.56 30.29 -16.21
CA GLY A 488 17.05 28.97 -15.82
C GLY A 488 17.47 27.89 -16.82
N ASP A 489 17.74 26.70 -16.29
CA ASP A 489 18.00 25.47 -17.06
C ASP A 489 16.79 25.09 -17.95
N PRO A 490 16.92 24.10 -18.85
CA PRO A 490 15.80 23.67 -19.70
C PRO A 490 14.53 23.30 -18.93
N LEU A 491 14.65 22.78 -17.70
CA LEU A 491 13.47 22.48 -16.86
C LEU A 491 12.73 23.75 -16.42
N LEU A 492 13.45 24.78 -15.95
CA LEU A 492 12.86 26.07 -15.56
C LEU A 492 12.33 26.86 -16.75
N ARG A 493 12.89 26.65 -17.95
CA ARG A 493 12.33 27.16 -19.21
C ARG A 493 11.03 26.44 -19.56
N ALA A 494 10.99 25.12 -19.45
CA ALA A 494 9.78 24.32 -19.67
C ALA A 494 8.67 24.69 -18.68
N ASP A 495 8.99 24.85 -17.38
CA ASP A 495 8.05 25.33 -16.36
C ASP A 495 7.42 26.67 -16.73
N ARG A 496 8.22 27.59 -17.27
CA ARG A 496 7.73 28.89 -17.73
C ARG A 496 6.84 28.73 -18.96
N ASN A 497 7.29 28.00 -19.98
CA ASN A 497 6.57 27.84 -21.24
C ASN A 497 5.22 27.14 -21.02
N LEU A 498 5.19 26.07 -20.22
CA LEU A 498 3.95 25.36 -19.87
C LEU A 498 2.99 26.22 -19.05
N ALA A 499 3.50 27.07 -18.15
CA ALA A 499 2.65 28.01 -17.41
C ALA A 499 1.99 29.07 -18.30
N TYR A 500 2.54 29.35 -19.48
CA TYR A 500 1.91 30.21 -20.48
C TYR A 500 1.01 29.43 -21.43
N ALA A 501 1.47 28.28 -21.92
CA ALA A 501 0.79 27.51 -22.95
C ALA A 501 -0.44 26.74 -22.42
N LEU A 502 -0.37 26.22 -21.19
CA LEU A 502 -1.44 25.49 -20.52
C LEU A 502 -1.99 26.28 -19.32
N ASP A 503 -2.27 27.55 -19.56
CA ASP A 503 -2.77 28.44 -18.51
C ASP A 503 -4.06 27.93 -17.88
N GLY A 504 -4.11 27.91 -16.54
CA GLY A 504 -5.22 27.34 -15.77
C GLY A 504 -5.18 25.82 -15.56
N VAL A 505 -4.31 25.09 -16.29
CA VAL A 505 -4.07 23.64 -16.12
C VAL A 505 -2.68 23.38 -15.51
N TYR A 506 -1.64 24.05 -16.00
CA TYR A 506 -0.29 23.96 -15.46
C TYR A 506 -0.05 25.05 -14.40
N ARG A 507 0.46 24.65 -13.23
CA ARG A 507 0.84 25.55 -12.14
C ARG A 507 2.35 25.70 -12.12
N ARG A 508 2.79 26.96 -12.26
CA ARG A 508 4.20 27.32 -12.17
C ARG A 508 4.77 27.01 -10.80
N GLY A 509 5.99 26.48 -10.75
CA GLY A 509 6.67 26.15 -9.51
C GLY A 509 6.83 27.32 -8.53
N GLU A 510 6.75 27.04 -7.23
CA GLU A 510 7.02 27.99 -6.16
C GLU A 510 8.46 28.53 -6.24
N ILE A 511 8.74 29.64 -5.53
CA ILE A 511 10.07 30.25 -5.54
C ILE A 511 11.12 29.28 -4.99
N TYR A 512 10.84 28.62 -3.85
CA TYR A 512 11.80 27.72 -3.22
C TYR A 512 12.20 26.53 -4.12
N LEU A 513 11.24 25.90 -4.82
CA LEU A 513 11.50 24.82 -5.78
C LEU A 513 12.39 25.28 -6.92
N ARG A 514 12.07 26.45 -7.50
CA ARG A 514 12.85 26.99 -8.62
C ARG A 514 14.25 27.40 -8.20
N THR A 515 14.41 27.93 -7.00
CA THR A 515 15.70 28.29 -6.42
C THR A 515 16.55 27.04 -6.17
N ILE A 516 15.98 26.00 -5.55
CA ILE A 516 16.66 24.71 -5.33
C ILE A 516 17.09 24.08 -6.66
N GLN A 517 16.18 24.04 -7.65
CA GLN A 517 16.49 23.53 -8.99
C GLN A 517 17.68 24.30 -9.59
N ARG A 518 17.62 25.63 -9.57
CA ARG A 518 18.68 26.50 -10.10
C ARG A 518 20.01 26.24 -9.41
N PHE A 519 20.08 26.19 -8.08
CA PHE A 519 21.33 25.89 -7.37
C PHE A 519 21.84 24.49 -7.68
N SER A 520 20.96 23.47 -7.68
CA SER A 520 21.35 22.09 -7.96
C SER A 520 21.88 21.89 -9.39
N SER A 521 21.45 22.72 -10.35
CA SER A 521 21.95 22.68 -11.72
C SER A 521 23.46 22.96 -11.82
N ILE A 522 24.04 23.74 -10.90
CA ILE A 522 25.49 23.95 -10.85
C ILE A 522 26.20 22.64 -10.51
N PHE A 523 25.73 21.93 -9.49
CA PHE A 523 26.34 20.70 -9.01
C PHE A 523 26.12 19.53 -9.96
N PHE A 524 24.98 19.45 -10.65
CA PHE A 524 24.62 18.26 -11.43
C PHE A 524 24.69 18.47 -12.94
N GLY A 525 24.53 19.72 -13.40
CA GLY A 525 24.52 20.10 -14.82
C GLY A 525 25.82 20.74 -15.29
N THR A 526 26.90 20.70 -14.50
CA THR A 526 28.24 21.11 -14.95
C THR A 526 29.28 20.00 -14.72
N PRO A 527 30.33 19.88 -15.56
CA PRO A 527 31.38 18.88 -15.36
C PRO A 527 32.09 19.01 -14.00
N TRP A 528 32.48 20.23 -13.61
CA TRP A 528 33.17 20.49 -12.35
C TRP A 528 32.28 20.28 -11.13
N GLY A 529 31.02 20.71 -11.21
CA GLY A 529 30.04 20.46 -10.15
C GLY A 529 29.83 18.96 -9.91
N ARG A 530 29.79 18.16 -10.99
CA ARG A 530 29.65 16.71 -10.87
C ARG A 530 30.87 16.06 -10.27
N VAL A 531 32.08 16.51 -10.63
CA VAL A 531 33.32 16.04 -10.01
C VAL A 531 33.31 16.35 -8.51
N LEU A 532 32.98 17.59 -8.14
CA LEU A 532 32.84 18.00 -6.74
C LEU A 532 31.80 17.14 -6.00
N THR A 533 30.65 16.88 -6.62
CA THR A 533 29.58 16.08 -6.01
C THR A 533 29.99 14.62 -5.82
N LEU A 534 30.49 13.96 -6.87
CA LEU A 534 30.75 12.52 -6.88
C LEU A 534 32.00 12.12 -6.13
N TYR A 535 33.04 12.97 -6.11
CA TYR A 535 34.34 12.63 -5.55
C TYR A 535 34.63 13.35 -4.23
N LEU A 536 33.91 14.42 -3.87
CA LEU A 536 34.09 15.12 -2.60
C LEU A 536 32.82 15.10 -1.73
N LEU A 537 31.71 15.69 -2.19
CA LEU A 537 30.54 15.87 -1.33
C LEU A 537 29.88 14.55 -0.95
N LEU A 538 29.67 13.63 -1.91
CA LEU A 538 28.99 12.35 -1.66
C LEU A 538 29.81 11.41 -0.76
N PRO A 539 31.12 11.16 -0.99
CA PRO A 539 31.89 10.24 -0.16
C PRO A 539 32.17 10.81 1.24
N PHE A 540 32.61 12.07 1.34
CA PHE A 540 33.00 12.65 2.63
C PHE A 540 31.79 13.16 3.42
N GLY A 541 30.77 13.70 2.76
CA GLY A 541 29.48 14.01 3.40
C GLY A 541 28.75 12.74 3.84
N GLY A 542 28.80 11.67 3.04
CA GLY A 542 28.30 10.35 3.43
C GLY A 542 29.05 9.76 4.63
N ALA A 543 30.38 9.89 4.67
CA ALA A 543 31.20 9.47 5.79
C ALA A 543 30.86 10.24 7.07
N PHE A 544 30.72 11.57 6.98
CA PHE A 544 30.26 12.41 8.09
C PHE A 544 28.90 11.94 8.61
N GLY A 545 27.93 11.71 7.71
CA GLY A 545 26.61 11.20 8.09
C GLY A 545 26.65 9.83 8.78
N VAL A 546 27.49 8.90 8.30
CA VAL A 546 27.66 7.58 8.94
C VAL A 546 28.29 7.70 10.33
N LEU A 547 29.34 8.53 10.49
CA LEU A 547 29.99 8.75 11.77
C LEU A 547 29.05 9.42 12.77
N MET A 548 28.27 10.41 12.34
CA MET A 548 27.21 11.03 13.15
C MET A 548 26.20 9.99 13.65
N VAL A 549 25.74 9.09 12.78
CA VAL A 549 24.81 8.01 13.17
C VAL A 549 25.46 7.03 14.13
N ALA A 550 26.72 6.65 13.90
CA ALA A 550 27.46 5.75 14.78
C ALA A 550 27.68 6.35 16.17
N GLU A 551 28.01 7.64 16.23
CA GLU A 551 28.15 8.38 17.48
C GLU A 551 26.82 8.43 18.24
N GLU A 552 25.70 8.54 17.52
CA GLU A 552 24.39 8.53 18.14
C GLU A 552 24.00 7.16 18.72
N ILE A 553 24.29 6.08 17.99
CA ILE A 553 24.06 4.72 18.48
C ILE A 553 24.93 4.48 19.73
N ARG A 554 26.17 4.99 19.73
CA ARG A 554 27.07 4.92 20.90
C ARG A 554 26.50 5.70 22.08
N HIS A 555 26.01 6.92 21.85
CA HIS A 555 25.44 7.79 22.89
C HIS A 555 24.16 7.22 23.51
N HIS A 556 23.20 6.80 22.68
CA HIS A 556 21.98 6.15 23.17
C HIS A 556 22.25 4.80 23.81
N GLY A 557 23.17 4.00 23.25
CA GLY A 557 23.62 2.75 23.86
C GLY A 557 24.26 2.98 25.23
N GLY A 558 25.10 4.01 25.36
CA GLY A 558 25.72 4.44 26.62
C GLY A 558 24.69 4.82 27.67
N LYS A 559 23.70 5.66 27.31
CA LYS A 559 22.60 6.03 28.23
C LYS A 559 21.76 4.83 28.69
N VAL A 560 21.48 3.87 27.80
CA VAL A 560 20.75 2.65 28.16
C VAL A 560 21.59 1.77 29.09
N VAL A 561 22.89 1.62 28.82
CA VAL A 561 23.81 0.86 29.68
C VAL A 561 24.02 1.56 31.02
N GLU A 562 24.08 2.89 31.07
CA GLU A 562 24.20 3.68 32.29
C GLU A 562 22.90 3.66 33.10
N LEU A 563 21.73 3.67 32.46
CA LEU A 563 20.44 3.54 33.14
C LEU A 563 20.26 2.13 33.72
N VAL A 564 20.74 1.10 33.03
CA VAL A 564 20.85 -0.26 33.56
C VAL A 564 21.90 -0.34 34.68
N GLY A 565 23.05 0.32 34.52
CA GLY A 565 24.16 0.33 35.48
C GLY A 565 23.85 1.08 36.78
N LYS A 566 23.16 2.22 36.70
CA LYS A 566 22.64 2.97 37.86
C LYS A 566 21.58 2.20 38.65
N SER A 567 20.87 1.25 38.03
CA SER A 567 20.03 0.29 38.77
C SER A 567 20.84 -0.77 39.54
N PHE A 568 22.14 -0.94 39.24
CA PHE A 568 23.03 -1.87 39.94
C PHE A 568 23.99 -1.19 40.93
N ASP A 569 24.32 0.09 40.76
CA ASP A 569 25.17 0.82 41.70
C ASP A 569 24.37 1.48 42.83
N LYS A 570 24.60 0.95 44.04
CA LYS A 570 24.06 1.44 45.31
C LYS A 570 24.57 2.85 45.58
N THR A 571 23.69 3.85 45.61
CA THR A 571 24.00 5.16 46.18
C THR A 571 24.33 4.99 47.67
N LYS A 572 25.61 5.00 48.03
CA LYS A 572 26.05 5.39 49.38
C LYS A 572 25.93 6.91 49.48
N ALA A 573 24.71 7.41 49.68
CA ALA A 573 24.55 8.77 50.17
C ALA A 573 24.82 8.73 51.69
N GLN A 574 26.04 9.09 52.09
CA GLN A 574 26.29 9.54 53.47
C GLN A 574 25.61 10.89 53.62
N VAL A 575 24.46 10.91 54.29
CA VAL A 575 23.85 12.15 54.78
C VAL A 575 24.63 12.58 56.02
N ALA A 576 25.38 13.67 55.92
CA ALA A 576 25.88 14.38 57.08
C ALA A 576 24.67 14.95 57.87
N PRO A 577 24.62 14.83 59.21
CA PRO A 577 23.50 15.34 59.98
C PRO A 577 23.52 16.88 59.98
N ILE A 578 22.55 17.49 59.31
CA ILE A 578 22.22 18.90 59.50
C ILE A 578 21.47 18.99 60.82
N THR A 579 22.13 19.54 61.84
CA THR A 579 21.53 19.98 63.09
C THR A 579 20.64 21.19 62.83
N LEU A 580 19.33 20.97 62.71
CA LEU A 580 18.34 22.05 62.79
C LEU A 580 18.22 22.52 64.24
N LYS A 581 18.64 23.76 64.49
CA LYS A 581 18.32 24.50 65.72
C LYS A 581 16.82 24.80 65.72
N ASN A 582 16.19 24.40 66.82
CA ASN A 582 14.85 24.72 67.30
C ASN A 582 14.22 26.02 66.76
N ALA A 583 13.01 25.90 66.19
CA ALA A 583 11.96 26.91 66.22
C ALA A 583 10.66 26.22 66.70
N PRO A 584 9.88 26.81 67.63
CA PRO A 584 8.79 26.10 68.32
C PRO A 584 7.43 26.29 67.64
N GLY A 585 6.66 25.20 67.55
CA GLY A 585 5.20 25.20 67.63
C GLY A 585 4.42 25.60 66.37
N GLY A 586 3.81 24.60 65.71
CA GLY A 586 2.76 24.79 64.70
C GLY A 586 2.33 23.45 64.13
N GLU A 587 1.08 23.07 64.37
CA GLU A 587 0.49 21.74 64.12
C GLU A 587 0.51 21.34 62.64
N ALA A 588 0.84 20.08 62.35
CA ALA A 588 0.75 19.52 61.00
C ALA A 588 -0.72 19.27 60.65
N GLN A 589 -1.28 20.13 59.80
CA GLN A 589 -2.67 20.04 59.36
C GLN A 589 -2.83 18.90 58.33
N GLN A 590 -3.70 17.95 58.67
CA GLN A 590 -4.02 16.75 57.91
C GLN A 590 -5.22 17.07 56.98
N TRP A 591 -5.09 16.87 55.67
CA TRP A 591 -6.16 17.19 54.71
C TRP A 591 -7.23 16.09 54.69
N GLU A 592 -8.48 16.46 54.98
CA GLU A 592 -9.66 15.60 54.98
C GLU A 592 -10.58 16.05 53.82
N TRP A 593 -11.10 15.11 53.04
CA TRP A 593 -11.95 15.38 51.87
C TRP A 593 -13.41 15.15 52.28
N ASP A 594 -14.22 16.21 52.33
CA ASP A 594 -15.65 16.11 52.64
C ASP A 594 -16.50 16.03 51.36
N PHE A 595 -17.52 15.18 51.38
CA PHE A 595 -18.45 14.93 50.29
C PHE A 595 -19.84 15.43 50.68
N ASP A 596 -20.39 16.39 49.94
CA ASP A 596 -21.73 16.91 50.18
C ASP A 596 -22.79 16.06 49.42
N GLU A 597 -23.55 15.26 50.17
CA GLU A 597 -24.57 14.36 49.63
C GLU A 597 -25.78 15.09 49.01
N ASP A 598 -26.01 16.37 49.31
CA ASP A 598 -27.20 17.10 48.84
C ASP A 598 -26.97 17.83 47.49
N THR A 599 -25.71 18.00 47.05
CA THR A 599 -25.38 18.68 45.77
C THR A 599 -24.63 17.82 44.76
N LEU A 600 -24.12 16.65 45.15
CA LEU A 600 -23.35 15.72 44.29
C LEU A 600 -22.19 16.39 43.52
N GLU A 601 -21.57 17.44 44.08
CA GLU A 601 -20.37 18.07 43.54
C GLU A 601 -19.24 18.09 44.60
N PHE A 602 -18.00 17.86 44.16
CA PHE A 602 -16.81 18.03 44.97
C PHE A 602 -16.25 19.44 44.74
N PHE A 603 -16.07 20.25 45.78
CA PHE A 603 -15.33 21.52 45.71
C PHE A 603 -14.02 21.44 46.48
N GLU A 604 -12.95 22.00 45.91
CA GLU A 604 -11.71 22.36 46.61
C GLU A 604 -11.88 23.75 47.23
N ASP A 605 -11.56 23.90 48.52
CA ASP A 605 -11.34 25.22 49.11
C ASP A 605 -10.10 25.89 48.49
N GLU A 606 -10.16 27.22 48.41
CA GLU A 606 -9.30 28.14 47.66
C GLU A 606 -7.79 27.81 47.62
N VAL A 607 -7.24 27.76 46.41
CA VAL A 607 -5.80 27.81 46.16
C VAL A 607 -5.29 29.21 46.53
N PRO A 608 -4.33 29.37 47.46
CA PRO A 608 -3.78 30.67 47.78
C PRO A 608 -3.00 31.24 46.58
N THR A 609 -3.19 32.53 46.32
CA THR A 609 -2.51 33.27 45.24
C THR A 609 -1.00 33.41 45.50
N PRO A 610 -0.16 33.58 44.44
CA PRO A 610 1.32 33.51 44.52
C PRO A 610 2.03 34.54 45.42
N ALA A 611 1.30 35.43 46.09
CA ALA A 611 1.85 36.50 46.92
C ALA A 611 2.33 36.02 48.31
N ASP A 612 2.04 34.77 48.70
CA ASP A 612 2.36 34.22 50.03
C ASP A 612 3.65 33.37 50.06
N PHE A 613 4.42 33.31 48.97
CA PHE A 613 5.70 32.58 48.93
C PHE A 613 6.87 33.52 49.22
N ASP A 614 7.65 33.21 50.26
CA ASP A 614 8.95 33.84 50.53
C ASP A 614 9.90 33.64 49.33
N GLU A 615 10.76 34.62 49.07
CA GLU A 615 11.69 34.75 47.95
C GLU A 615 12.60 33.51 47.82
N ASP A 616 13.00 32.90 48.95
CA ASP A 616 13.77 31.64 49.01
C ASP A 616 12.97 30.41 48.53
N THR A 617 11.64 30.40 48.71
CA THR A 617 10.74 29.32 48.29
C THR A 617 10.44 29.39 46.80
N LEU A 618 10.30 30.61 46.26
CA LEU A 618 10.17 30.86 44.83
C LEU A 618 11.46 30.49 44.09
N GLU A 619 12.64 30.79 44.66
CA GLU A 619 13.92 30.38 44.08
C GLU A 619 14.11 28.85 44.09
N PHE A 620 13.60 28.15 45.12
CA PHE A 620 13.64 26.69 45.20
C PHE A 620 12.65 26.01 44.23
N VAL A 621 11.46 26.57 44.03
CA VAL A 621 10.48 26.07 43.05
C VAL A 621 10.91 26.38 41.63
N GLU A 622 11.46 27.57 41.35
CA GLU A 622 12.09 27.88 40.06
C GLU A 622 13.28 26.98 39.78
N LYS A 623 14.19 26.76 40.74
CA LYS A 623 15.30 25.81 40.58
C LYS A 623 14.83 24.36 40.44
N GLY A 624 13.73 23.96 41.09
CA GLY A 624 13.14 22.63 40.99
C GLY A 624 12.41 22.38 39.67
N VAL A 625 11.75 23.40 39.13
CA VAL A 625 11.11 23.39 37.81
C VAL A 625 12.16 23.51 36.71
N GLU A 626 13.17 24.38 36.85
CA GLU A 626 14.34 24.42 35.97
C GLU A 626 15.08 23.09 35.99
N ALA A 627 15.29 22.44 37.13
CA ALA A 627 15.96 21.13 37.19
C ALA A 627 15.13 20.01 36.55
N ARG A 628 13.79 20.05 36.63
CA ARG A 628 12.91 19.07 35.97
C ARG A 628 12.74 19.34 34.48
N VAL A 629 12.65 20.61 34.09
CA VAL A 629 12.65 21.06 32.69
C VAL A 629 14.01 20.77 32.08
N ASP A 630 15.13 20.98 32.77
CA ASP A 630 16.48 20.59 32.36
C ASP A 630 16.66 19.08 32.34
N LEU A 631 16.02 18.30 33.23
CA LEU A 631 16.08 16.84 33.16
C LEU A 631 15.36 16.32 31.91
N VAL A 632 14.17 16.84 31.61
CA VAL A 632 13.41 16.48 30.41
C VAL A 632 14.10 17.01 29.15
N THR A 633 14.63 18.23 29.20
CA THR A 633 15.35 18.86 28.07
C THR A 633 16.69 18.16 27.84
N ASN A 634 17.48 17.84 28.86
CA ASN A 634 18.74 17.10 28.71
C ASN A 634 18.56 15.63 28.34
N VAL A 635 17.44 14.98 28.71
CA VAL A 635 17.12 13.63 28.22
C VAL A 635 16.84 13.65 26.71
N PHE A 636 16.26 14.73 26.17
CA PHE A 636 15.90 14.84 24.75
C PHE A 636 16.83 15.71 23.87
N THR A 637 17.70 16.57 24.42
CA THR A 637 18.47 17.57 23.62
C THR A 637 19.98 17.68 23.91
N SER A 638 20.59 16.90 24.80
CA SER A 638 22.01 17.09 25.17
C SER A 638 23.03 16.31 24.30
N SER A 639 23.24 16.70 23.04
CA SER A 639 24.49 16.28 22.36
C SER A 639 25.22 17.37 21.60
N ALA A 640 24.65 18.58 21.48
CA ALA A 640 25.20 19.55 20.55
C ALA A 640 25.59 20.91 21.17
N ALA A 641 25.03 21.28 22.33
CA ALA A 641 25.22 22.62 22.88
C ALA A 641 26.43 22.80 23.82
N LYS A 642 27.18 21.74 24.17
CA LYS A 642 28.23 21.81 25.22
C LYS A 642 29.63 21.37 24.78
N LYS A 643 29.95 21.39 23.48
CA LYS A 643 31.30 21.07 22.99
C LYS A 643 31.84 22.21 22.14
N GLU A 644 32.13 23.34 22.79
CA GLU A 644 33.18 24.22 22.27
C GLU A 644 34.54 23.53 22.48
N HIS A 645 35.42 23.75 21.51
CA HIS A 645 36.71 23.12 21.31
C HIS A 645 37.56 22.93 22.58
N THR A 646 38.13 21.72 22.73
CA THR A 646 39.36 21.40 23.49
C THR A 646 39.57 22.19 24.78
N VAL A 647 38.82 21.86 25.84
CA VAL A 647 39.18 22.26 27.20
C VAL A 647 38.98 21.06 28.11
N TRP A 648 40.01 20.76 28.89
CA TRP A 648 40.01 19.76 29.95
C TRP A 648 38.84 20.03 30.92
N GLU A 649 37.97 19.05 31.15
CA GLU A 649 36.86 19.21 32.11
C GLU A 649 37.40 18.92 33.52
N PHE A 650 37.22 19.88 34.42
CA PHE A 650 37.76 19.86 35.78
C PHE A 650 36.74 19.23 36.73
N ASP A 651 37.12 18.14 37.39
CA ASP A 651 36.33 17.51 38.45
C ASP A 651 36.68 18.16 39.81
N PRO A 652 35.75 18.89 40.45
CA PRO A 652 36.02 19.58 41.71
C PRO A 652 36.22 18.64 42.91
N GLU A 653 35.87 17.35 42.82
CA GLU A 653 36.07 16.39 43.90
C GLU A 653 37.44 15.68 43.86
N THR A 654 38.03 15.52 42.66
CA THR A 654 39.28 14.78 42.47
C THR A 654 40.47 15.66 42.08
N LEU A 655 40.24 16.94 41.76
CA LEU A 655 41.27 17.91 41.33
C LEU A 655 42.08 17.46 40.10
N GLU A 656 41.56 16.53 39.30
CA GLU A 656 42.20 16.00 38.09
C GLU A 656 41.46 16.43 36.82
N PHE A 657 42.23 16.64 35.76
CA PHE A 657 41.74 16.95 34.42
C PHE A 657 41.62 15.65 33.61
N TYR A 658 40.42 15.30 33.15
CA TYR A 658 40.23 14.11 32.31
C TYR A 658 39.91 14.49 30.85
N GLU A 659 40.38 13.66 29.91
CA GLU A 659 40.09 13.80 28.48
C GLU A 659 38.61 13.48 28.22
N ALA A 660 37.87 14.41 27.62
CA ALA A 660 36.51 14.15 27.13
C ALA A 660 36.52 12.97 26.15
N GLU A 661 35.53 12.06 26.26
CA GLU A 661 35.46 10.87 25.41
C GLU A 661 35.67 11.20 23.92
N PRO A 662 36.56 10.46 23.22
CA PRO A 662 36.90 10.77 21.84
C PRO A 662 35.65 10.68 20.94
N SER A 663 35.34 11.78 20.25
CA SER A 663 34.30 11.78 19.22
C SER A 663 34.67 10.77 18.12
N LEU A 664 33.68 10.08 17.56
CA LEU A 664 33.92 9.23 16.38
C LEU A 664 34.21 10.08 15.14
N ILE A 665 33.77 11.34 15.16
CA ILE A 665 34.00 12.32 14.11
C ILE A 665 35.36 12.99 14.34
N THR A 666 36.42 12.29 13.98
CA THR A 666 37.77 12.86 13.86
C THR A 666 38.14 13.03 12.39
N TRP A 667 39.04 13.97 12.07
CA TRP A 667 39.53 14.14 10.69
C TRP A 667 40.09 12.83 10.09
N PRO A 668 40.88 12.01 10.81
CA PRO A 668 41.33 10.71 10.29
C PRO A 668 40.18 9.73 10.02
N ALA A 669 39.17 9.65 10.90
CA ALA A 669 38.01 8.78 10.69
C ALA A 669 37.16 9.24 9.49
N LEU A 670 36.94 10.54 9.37
CA LEU A 670 36.23 11.15 8.25
C LEU A 670 36.95 10.92 6.92
N LEU A 671 38.27 11.13 6.90
CA LEU A 671 39.10 10.91 5.71
C LEU A 671 39.17 9.42 5.36
N GLY A 672 39.40 8.54 6.34
CA GLY A 672 39.48 7.10 6.13
C GLY A 672 38.17 6.52 5.61
N LEU A 673 37.05 6.86 6.25
CA LEU A 673 35.72 6.43 5.79
C LEU A 673 35.32 7.10 4.48
N GLY A 674 35.69 8.36 4.27
CA GLY A 674 35.45 9.09 3.01
C GLY A 674 36.17 8.43 1.84
N VAL A 675 37.44 8.08 1.99
CA VAL A 675 38.23 7.33 0.98
C VAL A 675 37.66 5.92 0.78
N PHE A 676 37.23 5.24 1.85
CA PHE A 676 36.58 3.94 1.74
C PHE A 676 35.29 4.01 0.90
N LEU A 677 34.42 4.99 1.17
CA LEU A 677 33.20 5.22 0.39
C LEU A 677 33.50 5.62 -1.05
N LEU A 678 34.53 6.44 -1.28
CA LEU A 678 35.03 6.81 -2.60
C LEU A 678 35.40 5.57 -3.43
N LEU A 679 36.15 4.64 -2.82
CA LEU A 679 36.53 3.38 -3.45
C LEU A 679 35.32 2.47 -3.71
N ILE A 680 34.35 2.40 -2.79
CA ILE A 680 33.12 1.63 -3.02
C ILE A 680 32.33 2.16 -4.22
N PHE A 681 32.17 3.48 -4.33
CA PHE A 681 31.37 4.10 -5.40
C PHE A 681 32.07 3.97 -6.76
N HIS A 682 33.36 4.26 -6.83
CA HIS A 682 34.05 4.43 -8.11
C HIS A 682 34.93 3.24 -8.53
N ALA A 683 35.35 2.36 -7.61
CA ALA A 683 36.17 1.18 -7.94
C ALA A 683 35.35 -0.12 -7.93
N ALA A 684 34.91 -0.57 -9.12
CA ALA A 684 34.19 -1.83 -9.31
C ALA A 684 34.87 -3.09 -8.71
N PRO A 685 36.20 -3.31 -8.82
CA PRO A 685 36.84 -4.46 -8.18
C PRO A 685 36.77 -4.39 -6.65
N PHE A 686 36.99 -3.20 -6.05
CA PHE A 686 36.89 -3.01 -4.60
C PHE A 686 35.47 -3.28 -4.10
N ARG A 687 34.45 -2.74 -4.77
CA ARG A 687 33.04 -2.99 -4.43
C ARG A 687 32.70 -4.49 -4.49
N ARG A 688 33.18 -5.22 -5.51
CA ARG A 688 32.98 -6.67 -5.60
C ARG A 688 33.64 -7.41 -4.42
N ALA A 689 34.85 -7.02 -4.03
CA ALA A 689 35.55 -7.59 -2.88
C ALA A 689 34.80 -7.32 -1.56
N VAL A 690 34.36 -6.08 -1.32
CA VAL A 690 33.58 -5.71 -0.13
C VAL A 690 32.28 -6.51 -0.05
N VAL A 691 31.53 -6.62 -1.15
CA VAL A 691 30.29 -7.40 -1.18
C VAL A 691 30.56 -8.90 -0.96
N ALA A 692 31.64 -9.44 -1.50
CA ALA A 692 32.03 -10.83 -1.25
C ALA A 692 32.37 -11.06 0.23
N ALA A 693 33.14 -10.16 0.84
CA ALA A 693 33.46 -10.19 2.27
C ALA A 693 32.20 -10.10 3.14
N LEU A 694 31.29 -9.16 2.85
CA LEU A 694 30.02 -9.04 3.57
C LEU A 694 29.14 -10.29 3.43
N ARG A 695 29.08 -10.90 2.24
CA ARG A 695 28.37 -12.18 2.05
C ARG A 695 29.00 -13.31 2.85
N PHE A 696 30.32 -13.36 2.93
CA PHE A 696 31.04 -14.34 3.73
C PHE A 696 30.75 -14.15 5.23
N VAL A 697 30.88 -12.92 5.74
CA VAL A 697 30.55 -12.57 7.14
C VAL A 697 29.10 -12.89 7.44
N TRP A 698 28.15 -12.53 6.57
CA TRP A 698 26.74 -12.88 6.75
C TRP A 698 26.51 -14.40 6.79
N ARG A 699 27.16 -15.18 5.91
CA ARG A 699 27.08 -16.64 5.94
C ARG A 699 27.68 -17.21 7.23
N ALA A 700 28.77 -16.63 7.74
CA ALA A 700 29.37 -17.05 8.99
C ALA A 700 28.47 -16.72 10.20
N ILE A 701 27.94 -15.49 10.28
CA ILE A 701 27.00 -15.06 11.32
C ILE A 701 25.73 -15.91 11.28
N ARG A 702 25.13 -16.10 10.10
CA ARG A 702 23.96 -16.97 9.93
C ARG A 702 24.28 -18.41 10.29
N GLY A 703 25.46 -18.89 9.90
CA GLY A 703 25.99 -20.20 10.26
C GLY A 703 26.01 -20.39 11.79
N LEU A 704 26.60 -19.43 12.50
CA LEU A 704 26.79 -19.48 13.95
C LEU A 704 25.50 -19.23 14.74
N LEU A 705 24.72 -18.21 14.38
CA LEU A 705 23.55 -17.76 15.14
C LEU A 705 22.25 -18.45 14.76
N TRP A 706 22.15 -19.03 13.56
CA TRP A 706 20.91 -19.62 13.07
C TRP A 706 21.08 -21.08 12.63
N ASP A 707 21.97 -21.35 11.68
CA ASP A 707 22.05 -22.68 11.06
C ASP A 707 22.60 -23.72 12.04
N LEU A 708 23.60 -23.37 12.88
CA LEU A 708 24.17 -24.25 13.91
C LEU A 708 23.16 -24.52 15.05
N PRO A 709 22.55 -23.51 15.72
CA PRO A 709 21.50 -23.76 16.71
C PRO A 709 20.33 -24.54 16.13
N ARG A 710 19.92 -24.24 14.89
CA ARG A 710 18.83 -24.97 14.22
C ARG A 710 19.22 -26.40 13.86
N ALA A 711 20.48 -26.65 13.48
CA ALA A 711 20.99 -27.99 13.23
C ALA A 711 21.06 -28.81 14.53
N ILE A 712 21.54 -28.20 15.63
CA ILE A 712 21.53 -28.79 16.97
C ILE A 712 20.09 -29.10 17.39
N TRP A 713 19.17 -28.13 17.26
CA TRP A 713 17.74 -28.27 17.56
C TRP A 713 17.06 -29.38 16.76
N ARG A 714 17.49 -29.58 15.50
CA ARG A 714 16.98 -30.63 14.61
C ARG A 714 17.73 -31.95 14.73
N SER A 715 18.81 -32.04 15.51
CA SER A 715 19.60 -33.26 15.63
C SER A 715 18.74 -34.43 16.14
N PRO A 716 18.94 -35.66 15.66
CA PRO A 716 18.17 -36.82 16.12
C PRO A 716 18.24 -37.01 17.64
N SER A 717 19.41 -36.75 18.24
CA SER A 717 19.65 -36.90 19.68
C SER A 717 18.86 -35.88 20.51
N LEU A 718 18.94 -34.58 20.17
CA LEU A 718 18.20 -33.55 20.91
C LEU A 718 16.69 -33.67 20.66
N ARG A 719 16.29 -34.09 19.46
CA ARG A 719 14.90 -34.41 19.12
C ARG A 719 14.39 -35.58 19.98
N ALA A 720 15.15 -36.66 20.12
CA ALA A 720 14.79 -37.81 20.96
C ALA A 720 14.62 -37.41 22.44
N ILE A 721 15.52 -36.57 22.96
CA ILE A 721 15.43 -36.03 24.32
C ILE A 721 14.17 -35.16 24.47
N ARG A 722 13.95 -34.20 23.56
CA ARG A 722 12.81 -33.27 23.61
C ARG A 722 11.45 -33.98 23.49
N HIS A 723 11.36 -35.05 22.69
CA HIS A 723 10.11 -35.80 22.52
C HIS A 723 9.96 -36.98 23.49
N SER A 724 10.96 -37.23 24.36
CA SER A 724 10.82 -38.21 25.43
C SER A 724 9.61 -37.88 26.30
N ASN A 725 8.97 -38.91 26.84
CA ASN A 725 7.82 -38.72 27.73
C ASN A 725 8.20 -37.87 28.95
N PHE A 726 9.46 -38.00 29.42
CA PHE A 726 9.99 -37.24 30.55
C PHE A 726 10.18 -35.74 30.24
N ALA A 727 10.78 -35.38 29.10
CA ALA A 727 10.94 -33.98 28.71
C ALA A 727 9.59 -33.30 28.42
N ARG A 728 8.63 -34.02 27.82
CA ARG A 728 7.25 -33.53 27.67
C ARG A 728 6.58 -33.33 29.03
N PHE A 729 6.75 -34.26 29.97
CA PHE A 729 6.24 -34.11 31.34
C PHE A 729 6.80 -32.86 32.02
N LEU A 730 8.13 -32.63 31.96
CA LEU A 730 8.80 -31.44 32.49
C LEU A 730 8.33 -30.15 31.83
N TYR A 731 8.27 -30.11 30.50
CA TYR A 731 7.81 -28.93 29.77
C TYR A 731 6.35 -28.59 30.11
N ARG A 732 5.49 -29.62 30.15
CA ARG A 732 4.06 -29.49 30.39
C ARG A 732 3.71 -29.07 31.81
N HIS A 733 4.44 -29.56 32.82
CA HIS A 733 4.08 -29.36 34.24
C HIS A 733 4.98 -28.35 34.98
N PHE A 734 6.18 -28.05 34.47
CA PHE A 734 7.18 -27.23 35.18
C PHE A 734 7.68 -26.02 34.39
N PHE A 735 7.83 -26.10 33.06
CA PHE A 735 8.46 -25.01 32.29
C PHE A 735 7.60 -23.75 32.21
N SER A 736 6.30 -23.88 31.98
CA SER A 736 5.41 -22.71 31.90
C SER A 736 5.26 -21.98 33.25
N PRO A 737 5.07 -22.68 34.40
CA PRO A 737 5.18 -22.03 35.71
C PRO A 737 6.53 -21.36 35.96
N LEU A 738 7.63 -21.99 35.51
CA LEU A 738 8.97 -21.44 35.65
C LEU A 738 9.09 -20.13 34.90
N LEU A 739 8.69 -20.09 33.63
CA LEU A 739 8.75 -18.90 32.79
C LEU A 739 7.90 -17.75 33.36
N LEU A 740 6.67 -18.05 33.80
CA LEU A 740 5.80 -17.04 34.43
C LEU A 740 6.40 -16.52 35.74
N SER A 741 6.97 -17.40 36.57
CA SER A 741 7.63 -17.00 37.80
C SER A 741 8.88 -16.14 37.52
N LEU A 742 9.65 -16.44 36.47
CA LEU A 742 10.80 -15.65 36.03
C LEU A 742 10.39 -14.28 35.46
N ILE A 743 9.29 -14.20 34.71
CA ILE A 743 8.74 -12.92 34.22
C ILE A 743 8.29 -12.07 35.41
N LEU A 744 7.58 -12.66 36.38
CA LEU A 744 7.13 -11.97 37.58
C LEU A 744 8.31 -11.46 38.41
N VAL A 745 9.34 -12.30 38.60
CA VAL A 745 10.60 -11.90 39.23
C VAL A 745 11.30 -10.78 38.44
N GLY A 746 11.33 -10.85 37.10
CA GLY A 746 11.88 -9.81 36.24
C GLY A 746 11.15 -8.47 36.35
N ILE A 747 9.82 -8.48 36.44
CA ILE A 747 9.01 -7.28 36.71
C ILE A 747 9.39 -6.70 38.08
N PHE A 748 9.48 -7.54 39.11
CA PHE A 748 9.86 -7.09 40.45
C PHE A 748 11.31 -6.57 40.54
N ILE A 749 12.22 -7.05 39.68
CA ILE A 749 13.56 -6.47 39.51
C ILE A 749 13.48 -5.06 38.95
N ILE A 750 12.63 -4.82 37.94
CA ILE A 750 12.42 -3.47 37.36
C ILE A 750 11.86 -2.50 38.42
N PHE A 751 11.03 -2.99 39.35
CA PHE A 751 10.52 -2.21 40.48
C PHE A 751 11.52 -2.07 41.67
N GLY A 752 12.75 -2.56 41.54
CA GLY A 752 13.83 -2.31 42.51
C GLY A 752 13.84 -3.19 43.76
N LEU A 753 13.18 -4.36 43.74
CA LEU A 753 13.13 -5.26 44.90
C LEU A 753 14.46 -6.02 45.12
N PRO A 754 14.85 -6.29 46.38
CA PRO A 754 16.16 -6.87 46.69
C PRO A 754 16.29 -8.35 46.25
N PRO A 755 17.44 -8.79 45.72
CA PRO A 755 17.63 -10.15 45.16
C PRO A 755 17.34 -11.30 46.12
N ARG A 756 17.57 -11.10 47.43
CA ARG A 756 17.30 -12.12 48.46
C ARG A 756 15.80 -12.35 48.67
N PHE A 757 15.01 -11.29 48.55
CA PHE A 757 13.54 -11.35 48.61
C PHE A 757 12.99 -12.04 47.35
N LEU A 758 13.56 -11.72 46.18
CA LEU A 758 13.19 -12.29 44.89
C LEU A 758 13.50 -13.80 44.78
N LEU A 759 14.64 -14.25 45.30
CA LEU A 759 15.00 -15.67 45.30
C LEU A 759 14.11 -16.52 46.23
N GLY A 760 13.82 -16.01 47.44
CA GLY A 760 12.97 -16.71 48.41
C GLY A 760 11.51 -16.78 47.98
N TRP A 761 10.90 -15.62 47.70
CA TRP A 761 9.51 -15.54 47.28
C TRP A 761 9.31 -16.04 45.84
N GLY A 762 10.29 -15.89 44.95
CA GLY A 762 10.23 -16.42 43.60
C GLY A 762 10.08 -17.94 43.57
N LEU A 763 10.74 -18.66 44.49
CA LEU A 763 10.55 -20.11 44.64
C LEU A 763 9.15 -20.45 45.17
N VAL A 764 8.64 -19.69 46.14
CA VAL A 764 7.26 -19.88 46.67
C VAL A 764 6.22 -19.62 45.59
N TRP A 765 6.37 -18.54 44.81
CA TRP A 765 5.52 -18.23 43.66
C TRP A 765 5.61 -19.30 42.58
N PHE A 766 6.81 -19.81 42.30
CA PHE A 766 6.99 -20.92 41.35
C PHE A 766 6.25 -22.18 41.80
N VAL A 767 6.37 -22.58 43.07
CA VAL A 767 5.68 -23.77 43.61
C VAL A 767 4.16 -23.57 43.63
N ALA A 768 3.69 -22.40 44.09
CA ALA A 768 2.26 -22.07 44.11
C ALA A 768 1.66 -22.03 42.69
N LEU A 769 2.36 -21.38 41.75
CA LEU A 769 1.97 -21.37 40.34
C LEU A 769 2.02 -22.79 39.77
N ALA A 770 3.06 -23.59 40.01
CA ALA A 770 3.14 -24.96 39.51
C ALA A 770 2.02 -25.86 40.04
N ALA A 771 1.61 -25.70 41.30
CA ALA A 771 0.46 -26.41 41.86
C ALA A 771 -0.85 -25.97 41.20
N LEU A 772 -1.09 -24.66 41.10
CA LEU A 772 -2.29 -24.08 40.47
C LEU A 772 -2.36 -24.42 38.96
N TYR A 773 -1.20 -24.48 38.30
CA TYR A 773 -1.04 -24.76 36.87
C TYR A 773 -1.35 -26.22 36.51
N ASN A 774 -1.19 -27.15 37.46
CA ASN A 774 -1.42 -28.58 37.24
C ASN A 774 -2.80 -29.09 37.69
N LEU A 775 -3.62 -28.25 38.35
CA LEU A 775 -5.01 -28.56 38.67
C LEU A 775 -5.90 -28.60 37.41
N PRO A 776 -6.95 -29.46 37.34
CA PRO A 776 -7.84 -29.54 36.18
C PRO A 776 -8.48 -28.19 35.76
N SER A 777 -8.79 -27.32 36.72
CA SER A 777 -9.29 -25.96 36.47
C SER A 777 -8.21 -25.01 35.92
N GLY A 778 -6.95 -25.21 36.32
CA GLY A 778 -5.78 -24.49 35.81
C GLY A 778 -5.54 -24.74 34.32
N TRP A 779 -5.68 -26.00 33.87
CA TRP A 779 -5.64 -26.38 32.45
C TRP A 779 -6.68 -25.62 31.63
N MET A 780 -7.93 -25.59 32.10
CA MET A 780 -9.00 -24.85 31.42
C MET A 780 -8.77 -23.33 31.36
N PHE A 781 -8.17 -22.75 32.40
CA PHE A 781 -7.87 -21.31 32.45
C PHE A 781 -6.70 -20.95 31.51
N GLN A 782 -5.67 -21.79 31.43
CA GLN A 782 -4.57 -21.65 30.45
C GLN A 782 -5.05 -21.75 29.01
N ASP A 783 -5.98 -22.67 28.76
CA ASP A 783 -6.55 -22.83 27.43
C ASP A 783 -7.27 -21.56 26.99
N ARG A 784 -8.09 -20.98 27.86
CA ARG A 784 -8.77 -19.69 27.60
C ARG A 784 -7.80 -18.51 27.43
N ILE A 785 -6.80 -18.36 28.31
CA ILE A 785 -5.85 -17.22 28.22
C ILE A 785 -5.02 -17.29 26.94
N ALA A 786 -4.44 -18.45 26.63
CA ALA A 786 -3.59 -18.55 25.44
C ALA A 786 -4.41 -18.61 24.14
N GLU A 787 -5.69 -18.99 24.19
CA GLU A 787 -6.65 -18.76 23.09
C GLU A 787 -6.89 -17.25 22.90
N ALA A 788 -7.25 -16.52 23.96
CA ALA A 788 -7.43 -15.06 23.90
C ALA A 788 -6.16 -14.29 23.46
N LEU A 789 -4.97 -14.70 23.92
CA LEU A 789 -3.70 -14.10 23.53
C LEU A 789 -3.32 -14.44 22.08
N SER A 790 -3.63 -15.66 21.63
CA SER A 790 -3.46 -16.07 20.23
C SER A 790 -4.39 -15.26 19.32
N ASP A 791 -5.66 -15.07 19.71
CA ASP A 791 -6.62 -14.25 18.97
C ASP A 791 -6.18 -12.78 18.91
N TRP A 792 -5.73 -12.23 20.04
CA TRP A 792 -5.19 -10.87 20.08
C TRP A 792 -3.93 -10.71 19.22
N TRP A 793 -2.96 -11.63 19.32
CA TRP A 793 -1.75 -11.60 18.51
C TRP A 793 -2.03 -11.82 17.02
N ARG A 794 -3.01 -12.67 16.68
CA ARG A 794 -3.52 -12.85 15.31
C ARG A 794 -4.00 -11.51 14.77
N LEU A 795 -4.87 -10.82 15.49
CA LEU A 795 -5.38 -9.49 15.12
C LEU A 795 -4.26 -8.45 14.94
N VAL A 796 -3.28 -8.40 15.85
CA VAL A 796 -2.17 -7.44 15.79
C VAL A 796 -1.22 -7.71 14.61
N ARG A 797 -0.83 -8.98 14.41
CA ARG A 797 0.15 -9.34 13.39
C ARG A 797 -0.42 -9.34 11.98
N SER A 798 -1.64 -9.87 11.78
CA SER A 798 -2.22 -9.99 10.43
C SER A 798 -2.83 -8.68 9.94
N ASN A 799 -3.40 -7.87 10.85
CA ASN A 799 -4.18 -6.70 10.46
C ASN A 799 -3.56 -5.38 10.93
N LEU A 800 -3.03 -5.31 12.16
CA LEU A 800 -2.64 -4.03 12.75
C LEU A 800 -1.31 -3.51 12.21
N LEU A 801 -0.20 -4.26 12.25
CA LEU A 801 1.12 -3.66 11.97
C LEU A 801 1.36 -3.33 10.47
N PRO A 802 1.15 -4.26 9.51
CA PRO A 802 1.26 -3.92 8.09
C PRO A 802 0.14 -2.95 7.66
N GLY A 803 -1.05 -3.11 8.24
CA GLY A 803 -2.17 -2.21 8.03
C GLY A 803 -1.88 -0.79 8.51
N LEU A 804 -1.20 -0.61 9.65
CA LEU A 804 -0.85 0.68 10.23
C LEU A 804 0.17 1.43 9.36
N ILE A 805 1.25 0.78 8.93
CA ILE A 805 2.25 1.42 8.06
C ILE A 805 1.63 1.77 6.70
N GLY A 806 0.88 0.86 6.10
CA GLY A 806 0.14 1.11 4.86
C GLY A 806 -0.86 2.26 5.03
N ALA A 807 -1.64 2.24 6.12
CA ALA A 807 -2.60 3.29 6.44
C ALA A 807 -1.92 4.63 6.68
N ILE A 808 -0.73 4.69 7.29
CA ILE A 808 0.03 5.94 7.46
C ILE A 808 0.44 6.49 6.08
N ILE A 809 1.02 5.67 5.20
CA ILE A 809 1.43 6.12 3.86
C ILE A 809 0.21 6.58 3.05
N ASP A 810 -0.87 5.81 3.06
CA ASP A 810 -2.10 6.16 2.35
C ASP A 810 -2.80 7.37 2.98
N LEU A 811 -2.72 7.55 4.30
CA LEU A 811 -3.19 8.74 5.02
C LEU A 811 -2.43 9.97 4.56
N PHE A 812 -1.09 9.96 4.55
CA PHE A 812 -0.31 11.12 4.09
C PHE A 812 -0.54 11.41 2.61
N ARG A 813 -0.64 10.38 1.76
CA ARG A 813 -0.99 10.55 0.34
C ARG A 813 -2.38 11.16 0.18
N THR A 814 -3.35 10.70 0.97
CA THR A 814 -4.72 11.20 0.95
C THR A 814 -4.79 12.62 1.49
N LEU A 815 -4.06 12.93 2.55
CA LEU A 815 -3.97 14.26 3.17
C LEU A 815 -3.32 15.25 2.22
N ALA A 816 -2.19 14.91 1.59
CA ALA A 816 -1.54 15.75 0.59
C ALA A 816 -2.48 16.04 -0.60
N ASN A 817 -3.14 15.00 -1.13
CA ASN A 817 -4.15 15.17 -2.18
C ASN A 817 -5.35 15.99 -1.70
N TRP A 818 -5.75 15.87 -0.43
CA TRP A 818 -6.86 16.62 0.15
C TRP A 818 -6.50 18.10 0.29
N VAL A 819 -5.36 18.43 0.91
CA VAL A 819 -4.85 19.81 1.04
C VAL A 819 -4.84 20.45 -0.35
N GLU A 820 -4.31 19.74 -1.34
CA GLU A 820 -4.25 20.27 -2.70
C GLU A 820 -5.57 20.42 -3.40
N ARG A 821 -6.49 19.48 -3.19
CA ARG A 821 -7.86 19.63 -3.68
C ARG A 821 -8.56 20.80 -3.02
N GLN A 822 -8.34 21.06 -1.74
CA GLN A 822 -8.91 22.23 -1.06
C GLN A 822 -8.34 23.52 -1.63
N LEU A 823 -7.01 23.60 -1.78
CA LEU A 823 -6.37 24.76 -2.40
C LEU A 823 -6.89 24.99 -3.82
N TYR A 824 -6.99 23.91 -4.62
CA TYR A 824 -7.55 23.98 -5.97
C TYR A 824 -9.02 24.36 -5.98
N ALA A 825 -9.84 23.86 -5.06
CA ALA A 825 -11.26 24.18 -4.99
C ALA A 825 -11.51 25.66 -4.70
N VAL A 826 -10.69 26.26 -3.83
CA VAL A 826 -10.74 27.71 -3.59
C VAL A 826 -10.25 28.47 -4.83
N ASP A 827 -9.15 28.02 -5.45
CA ASP A 827 -8.66 28.60 -6.71
C ASP A 827 -9.72 28.54 -7.84
N GLU A 828 -10.50 27.45 -7.90
CA GLU A 828 -11.59 27.24 -8.85
C GLU A 828 -12.78 28.15 -8.54
N TRP A 829 -13.16 28.29 -7.27
CA TRP A 829 -14.26 29.16 -6.85
C TRP A 829 -14.01 30.64 -7.16
N MET A 830 -12.75 31.07 -7.08
CA MET A 830 -12.35 32.43 -7.47
C MET A 830 -12.28 32.65 -8.98
N ARG A 831 -12.43 31.62 -9.82
CA ARG A 831 -12.51 31.80 -11.28
C ARG A 831 -13.77 32.57 -11.64
N PHE A 832 -13.63 33.50 -12.57
CA PHE A 832 -14.74 34.30 -13.09
C PHE A 832 -15.40 33.58 -14.27
N ARG A 833 -16.72 33.53 -14.31
CA ARG A 833 -17.46 32.89 -15.39
C ARG A 833 -18.10 33.94 -16.30
N GLY A 834 -18.24 33.63 -17.58
CA GLY A 834 -18.94 34.52 -18.52
C GLY A 834 -20.34 34.90 -17.97
N GLY A 835 -20.64 36.20 -17.87
CA GLY A 835 -21.93 36.67 -17.35
C GLY A 835 -22.06 36.80 -15.82
N ASP A 836 -20.98 36.62 -15.05
CA ASP A 836 -20.93 37.04 -13.64
C ASP A 836 -20.99 38.60 -13.52
N SER A 837 -21.52 39.13 -12.41
CA SER A 837 -21.63 40.58 -12.20
C SER A 837 -20.27 41.27 -11.97
N GLN A 838 -20.18 42.57 -12.26
CA GLN A 838 -18.95 43.36 -12.01
C GLN A 838 -18.56 43.40 -10.52
N GLY A 839 -19.53 43.38 -9.61
CA GLY A 839 -19.27 43.26 -8.17
C GLY A 839 -18.63 41.93 -7.80
N SER A 840 -19.04 40.83 -8.44
CA SER A 840 -18.40 39.52 -8.27
C SER A 840 -16.96 39.51 -8.78
N PHE A 841 -16.70 40.18 -9.90
CA PHE A 841 -15.34 40.34 -10.44
C PHE A 841 -14.40 41.05 -9.45
N ALA A 842 -14.81 42.21 -8.92
CA ALA A 842 -14.01 42.96 -7.96
C ALA A 842 -13.76 42.17 -6.66
N LEU A 843 -14.80 41.51 -6.14
CA LEU A 843 -14.68 40.65 -4.96
C LEU A 843 -13.69 39.50 -5.19
N LYS A 844 -13.80 38.78 -6.32
CA LYS A 844 -12.89 37.68 -6.68
C LYS A 844 -11.45 38.18 -6.86
N ALA A 845 -11.24 39.39 -7.39
CA ALA A 845 -9.91 39.98 -7.52
C ALA A 845 -9.25 40.27 -6.17
N ILE A 846 -9.99 40.86 -5.23
CA ILE A 846 -9.51 41.16 -3.87
C ILE A 846 -9.25 39.88 -3.09
N LEU A 847 -10.19 38.92 -3.14
CA LEU A 847 -10.02 37.62 -2.49
C LEU A 847 -8.82 36.87 -3.08
N GLY A 848 -8.61 36.92 -4.41
CA GLY A 848 -7.42 36.35 -5.05
C GLY A 848 -6.11 36.96 -4.56
N LEU A 849 -6.08 38.28 -4.34
CA LEU A 849 -4.91 38.97 -3.79
C LEU A 849 -4.57 38.53 -2.37
N ILE A 850 -5.58 38.33 -1.52
CA ILE A 850 -5.42 37.85 -0.14
C ILE A 850 -5.10 36.35 -0.11
N TRP A 851 -5.73 35.57 -0.99
CA TRP A 851 -5.58 34.12 -1.05
C TRP A 851 -4.21 33.67 -1.57
N PHE A 852 -3.63 34.39 -2.53
CA PHE A 852 -2.32 34.07 -3.10
C PHE A 852 -1.23 33.80 -2.04
N PRO A 853 -0.95 34.70 -1.07
CA PRO A 853 0.03 34.44 -0.02
C PRO A 853 -0.38 33.30 0.91
N ILE A 854 -1.68 33.16 1.23
CA ILE A 854 -2.19 32.06 2.08
C ILE A 854 -1.91 30.72 1.41
N ALA A 855 -2.32 30.54 0.16
CA ALA A 855 -2.10 29.31 -0.58
C ALA A 855 -0.60 28.98 -0.73
N TYR A 856 0.24 30.00 -0.93
CA TYR A 856 1.69 29.82 -0.97
C TYR A 856 2.25 29.33 0.37
N VAL A 857 1.89 29.99 1.48
CA VAL A 857 2.36 29.64 2.82
C VAL A 857 1.84 28.27 3.22
N THR A 858 0.60 27.92 2.91
CA THR A 858 0.05 26.58 3.20
C THR A 858 0.83 25.48 2.46
N ARG A 859 1.17 25.66 1.18
CA ARG A 859 1.99 24.68 0.44
C ARG A 859 3.39 24.58 1.01
N PHE A 860 4.02 25.73 1.29
CA PHE A 860 5.33 25.78 1.90
C PHE A 860 5.34 25.05 3.25
N ALA A 861 4.42 25.39 4.14
CA ALA A 861 4.31 24.77 5.46
C ALA A 861 4.02 23.26 5.35
N PHE A 862 3.11 22.85 4.46
CA PHE A 862 2.77 21.44 4.32
C PHE A 862 3.91 20.61 3.72
N TYR A 863 4.44 20.96 2.55
CA TYR A 863 5.42 20.12 1.85
C TYR A 863 6.84 20.23 2.37
N LEU A 864 7.22 21.40 2.88
CA LEU A 864 8.60 21.62 3.32
C LEU A 864 8.78 21.34 4.82
N LEU A 865 7.79 21.67 5.64
CA LEU A 865 7.90 21.57 7.09
C LEU A 865 7.16 20.35 7.64
N LEU A 866 5.84 20.26 7.42
CA LEU A 866 4.99 19.28 8.06
C LEU A 866 5.16 17.87 7.50
N GLU A 867 5.09 17.70 6.18
CA GLU A 867 5.14 16.37 5.56
C GLU A 867 6.45 15.63 5.87
N PRO A 868 7.65 16.23 5.73
CA PRO A 868 8.89 15.53 6.06
C PRO A 868 9.03 15.20 7.55
N GLN A 869 8.44 16.02 8.44
CA GLN A 869 8.56 15.83 9.89
C GLN A 869 7.62 14.76 10.43
N VAL A 870 6.36 14.74 9.99
CA VAL A 870 5.36 13.82 10.56
C VAL A 870 5.33 12.49 9.81
N ASN A 871 5.69 12.47 8.51
CA ASN A 871 5.73 11.22 7.76
C ASN A 871 6.93 10.38 8.20
N PRO A 872 6.75 9.23 8.89
CA PRO A 872 7.86 8.46 9.43
C PRO A 872 8.83 7.96 8.35
N VAL A 873 8.35 7.79 7.11
CA VAL A 873 9.17 7.38 5.95
C VAL A 873 10.09 8.50 5.46
N LYS A 874 9.68 9.76 5.60
CA LYS A 874 10.49 10.93 5.23
C LYS A 874 11.31 11.45 6.42
N HIS A 875 10.81 11.27 7.65
CA HIS A 875 11.44 11.71 8.87
C HIS A 875 12.76 10.98 9.12
N PHE A 876 12.74 9.65 9.06
CA PHE A 876 13.93 8.82 9.26
C PHE A 876 14.58 8.44 7.92
N PRO A 877 15.91 8.58 7.73
CA PRO A 877 16.92 9.08 8.67
C PRO A 877 17.30 10.57 8.48
N VAL A 878 16.93 11.20 7.37
CA VAL A 878 17.53 12.49 6.96
C VAL A 878 17.06 13.67 7.82
N VAL A 879 15.77 13.76 8.14
CA VAL A 879 15.23 14.85 8.98
C VAL A 879 15.78 14.74 10.39
N THR A 880 15.92 13.52 10.92
CA THR A 880 16.55 13.25 12.22
C THR A 880 18.00 13.73 12.28
N ILE A 881 18.79 13.49 11.23
CA ILE A 881 20.16 14.04 11.11
C ILE A 881 20.12 15.57 11.01
N GLY A 882 19.19 16.12 10.23
CA GLY A 882 18.97 17.56 10.11
C GLY A 882 18.68 18.23 11.45
N HIS A 883 17.82 17.63 12.28
CA HIS A 883 17.54 18.12 13.64
C HIS A 883 18.84 18.29 14.44
N LYS A 884 19.76 17.33 14.37
CA LYS A 884 20.99 17.36 15.15
C LYS A 884 22.10 18.25 14.59
N LEU A 885 22.11 18.49 13.29
CA LEU A 885 23.06 19.41 12.67
C LEU A 885 22.67 20.88 12.89
N VAL A 886 21.37 21.14 12.91
CA VAL A 886 20.79 22.48 12.98
C VAL A 886 20.66 22.98 14.42
N TRP A 887 20.28 22.11 15.35
CA TRP A 887 20.10 22.47 16.76
C TRP A 887 21.32 23.14 17.43
N PRO A 888 22.57 22.64 17.29
CA PRO A 888 23.75 23.30 17.88
C PRO A 888 24.03 24.70 17.31
N THR A 889 23.69 24.93 16.03
CA THR A 889 24.06 26.16 15.32
C THR A 889 22.99 27.23 15.40
N ILE A 890 21.70 26.84 15.46
CA ILE A 890 20.59 27.79 15.50
C ILE A 890 20.37 28.38 16.89
N VAL A 891 20.55 27.63 17.98
CA VAL A 891 20.34 28.13 19.36
C VAL A 891 21.17 29.40 19.68
N PRO A 892 22.48 29.45 19.39
CA PRO A 892 23.26 30.68 19.60
C PRO A 892 22.87 31.80 18.61
N LEU A 893 22.54 31.46 17.37
CA LEU A 893 22.16 32.44 16.33
C LEU A 893 20.79 33.08 16.60
N SER A 894 19.82 32.32 17.13
CA SER A 894 18.50 32.82 17.50
C SER A 894 18.55 33.78 18.69
N LYS A 895 19.51 33.59 19.60
CA LYS A 895 19.77 34.53 20.70
C LYS A 895 20.35 35.86 20.20
N GLN A 896 21.05 35.88 19.06
CA GLN A 896 21.67 37.09 18.49
C GLN A 896 20.75 37.91 17.58
N ILE A 897 19.79 37.28 16.87
CA ILE A 897 19.02 37.96 15.81
C ILE A 897 17.70 38.59 16.31
N GLY A 898 17.25 38.24 17.52
CA GLY A 898 16.22 39.00 18.25
C GLY A 898 14.81 39.10 17.61
N ILE A 899 14.51 38.41 16.51
CA ILE A 899 13.20 38.48 15.83
C ILE A 899 12.75 37.09 15.34
N VAL A 900 11.46 36.79 15.57
CA VAL A 900 10.65 35.57 15.28
C VAL A 900 10.74 34.48 16.37
N PRO A 901 9.63 33.84 16.80
CA PRO A 901 9.67 32.77 17.80
C PRO A 901 10.61 31.68 17.29
N ALA A 902 11.78 31.59 17.94
CA ALA A 902 12.87 30.70 17.56
C ALA A 902 12.37 29.26 17.38
N THR A 903 11.35 28.85 18.15
CA THR A 903 10.63 27.58 18.06
C THR A 903 10.11 27.23 16.65
N ALA A 904 9.60 28.18 15.86
CA ALA A 904 9.08 27.89 14.51
C ALA A 904 10.20 27.62 13.49
N ILE A 905 11.30 28.37 13.58
CA ILE A 905 12.49 28.18 12.73
C ILE A 905 13.24 26.90 13.15
N ILE A 906 13.44 26.73 14.46
CA ILE A 906 14.11 25.59 15.08
C ILE A 906 13.41 24.27 14.76
N ASN A 907 12.07 24.22 14.86
CA ASN A 907 11.33 23.01 14.54
C ASN A 907 11.15 22.82 13.03
N GLY A 908 11.08 23.88 12.23
CA GLY A 908 10.85 23.82 10.77
C GLY A 908 12.08 23.42 9.94
N CYS A 909 13.27 23.95 10.27
CA CYS A 909 14.50 23.80 9.47
C CYS A 909 14.92 22.35 9.18
N PRO A 910 14.79 21.39 10.10
CA PRO A 910 15.15 19.99 9.85
C PRO A 910 14.34 19.33 8.72
N GLY A 911 13.07 19.69 8.58
CA GLY A 911 12.20 19.24 7.48
C GLY A 911 12.75 19.63 6.11
N VAL A 912 13.39 20.80 6.02
CA VAL A 912 14.05 21.33 4.82
C VAL A 912 15.16 20.40 4.35
N PHE A 913 15.98 19.83 5.26
CA PHE A 913 17.07 18.92 4.87
C PHE A 913 16.55 17.61 4.29
N GLY A 914 15.51 17.03 4.91
CA GLY A 914 14.83 15.86 4.36
C GLY A 914 14.30 16.13 2.97
N PHE A 915 13.58 17.24 2.81
CA PHE A 915 13.07 17.69 1.53
C PHE A 915 14.19 17.87 0.48
N VAL A 916 15.22 18.65 0.80
CA VAL A 916 16.36 18.93 -0.11
C VAL A 916 17.08 17.64 -0.50
N ALA A 917 17.32 16.69 0.40
CA ALA A 917 17.97 15.45 0.05
C ALA A 917 17.17 14.64 -0.99
N TRP A 918 15.85 14.58 -0.85
CA TRP A 918 14.97 13.93 -1.81
C TRP A 918 14.91 14.68 -3.15
N GLU A 919 14.84 16.01 -3.11
CA GLU A 919 14.84 16.86 -4.31
C GLU A 919 16.16 16.75 -5.09
N LEU A 920 17.30 16.78 -4.41
CA LEU A 920 18.62 16.66 -5.03
C LEU A 920 18.83 15.29 -5.69
N LYS A 921 18.33 14.22 -5.06
CA LYS A 921 18.37 12.88 -5.63
C LYS A 921 17.62 12.79 -6.97
N GLU A 922 16.45 13.40 -7.07
CA GLU A 922 15.70 13.41 -8.34
C GLU A 922 16.32 14.38 -9.35
N ASN A 923 16.86 15.53 -8.91
CA ASN A 923 17.55 16.48 -9.78
C ASN A 923 18.81 15.89 -10.43
N TRP A 924 19.54 15.01 -9.73
CA TRP A 924 20.68 14.28 -10.30
C TRP A 924 20.31 13.51 -11.58
N ARG A 925 19.11 12.91 -11.60
CA ARG A 925 18.63 12.08 -12.71
C ARG A 925 18.16 12.88 -13.93
N LEU A 926 18.14 14.21 -13.86
CA LEU A 926 17.66 15.06 -14.96
C LEU A 926 18.65 15.18 -16.12
N TYR A 927 19.96 15.10 -15.84
CA TYR A 927 21.01 15.44 -16.81
C TYR A 927 21.48 14.23 -17.60
N ARG A 928 21.71 14.43 -18.90
CA ARG A 928 22.13 13.38 -19.86
C ARG A 928 23.44 12.73 -19.43
N ALA A 929 24.34 13.51 -18.88
CA ALA A 929 25.65 13.03 -18.46
C ALA A 929 25.62 12.14 -17.21
N ASN A 930 24.46 12.03 -16.54
CA ASN A 930 24.22 11.14 -15.41
C ASN A 930 23.41 9.89 -15.78
N LEU A 931 23.19 9.66 -17.09
CA LEU A 931 22.52 8.46 -17.59
C LEU A 931 23.32 7.20 -17.25
N SER A 932 22.59 6.14 -16.96
CA SER A 932 23.16 4.81 -16.78
C SER A 932 23.69 4.28 -18.13
N PRO A 933 24.87 3.64 -18.17
CA PRO A 933 25.36 2.97 -19.37
C PRO A 933 24.51 1.75 -19.76
N ASP A 934 23.80 1.16 -18.80
CA ASP A 934 22.86 0.07 -19.03
C ASP A 934 21.43 0.58 -19.21
N LEU A 935 20.65 -0.11 -20.04
CA LEU A 935 19.19 0.04 -20.08
C LEU A 935 18.59 -0.34 -18.72
N LYS A 936 18.08 0.66 -18.01
CA LYS A 936 17.41 0.45 -16.71
C LYS A 936 15.95 0.04 -16.89
N PRO A 937 15.40 -0.73 -15.93
CA PRO A 937 13.99 -1.08 -15.93
C PRO A 937 13.08 0.15 -15.94
N VAL A 938 12.01 0.07 -16.72
CA VAL A 938 10.98 1.10 -16.79
C VAL A 938 9.98 0.90 -15.66
N MET A 939 9.54 2.01 -15.07
CA MET A 939 8.48 2.00 -14.06
C MET A 939 7.11 1.98 -14.74
N LEU A 940 6.24 1.08 -14.30
CA LEU A 940 4.92 0.77 -14.82
C LEU A 940 3.83 1.36 -13.91
N GLY A 941 2.73 1.81 -14.52
CA GLY A 941 1.49 2.18 -13.84
C GLY A 941 1.58 3.38 -12.88
N SER A 942 0.46 3.63 -12.18
CA SER A 942 0.30 4.73 -11.23
C SER A 942 1.11 4.58 -9.94
N HIS A 943 1.48 3.34 -9.58
CA HIS A 943 2.33 3.00 -8.45
C HIS A 943 3.83 3.14 -8.73
N GLY A 944 4.23 3.27 -10.01
CA GLY A 944 5.62 3.45 -10.39
C GLY A 944 6.50 2.25 -10.05
N GLU A 945 6.06 1.03 -10.36
CA GLU A 945 6.80 -0.21 -10.08
C GLU A 945 7.39 -0.79 -11.37
N SER A 946 8.60 -1.35 -11.35
CA SER A 946 9.10 -2.13 -12.50
C SER A 946 8.31 -3.42 -12.69
N MET A 947 8.39 -4.09 -13.86
CA MET A 947 7.80 -5.42 -14.08
C MET A 947 8.22 -6.43 -12.99
N ARG A 948 9.49 -6.36 -12.55
CA ARG A 948 9.96 -7.14 -11.39
C ARG A 948 9.25 -6.75 -10.09
N GLY A 949 9.06 -5.46 -9.86
CA GLY A 949 8.29 -4.95 -8.72
C GLY A 949 6.84 -5.41 -8.77
N LEU A 950 6.24 -5.50 -9.95
CA LEU A 950 4.84 -5.89 -10.14
C LEU A 950 4.60 -7.38 -9.78
N LEU A 951 5.50 -8.27 -10.23
CA LEU A 951 5.33 -9.73 -10.13
C LEU A 951 6.02 -10.37 -8.90
N ARG A 952 6.99 -9.69 -8.28
CA ARG A 952 7.74 -10.24 -7.14
C ARG A 952 7.09 -9.87 -5.80
N PRO A 953 6.62 -10.84 -4.99
CA PRO A 953 6.12 -10.57 -3.65
C PRO A 953 7.17 -9.87 -2.78
N GLY A 954 6.77 -8.81 -2.07
CA GLY A 954 7.64 -8.09 -1.14
C GLY A 954 6.88 -7.03 -0.33
N PHE A 955 7.57 -6.33 0.56
CA PHE A 955 6.94 -5.32 1.42
C PHE A 955 6.38 -4.14 0.58
N HIS A 956 7.22 -3.58 -0.30
CA HIS A 956 6.85 -2.54 -1.28
C HIS A 956 6.83 -3.04 -2.74
N SER A 957 6.56 -4.33 -2.95
CA SER A 957 6.45 -4.94 -4.29
C SER A 957 5.38 -6.03 -4.30
N GLY A 958 5.07 -6.56 -5.47
CA GLY A 958 4.17 -7.69 -5.69
C GLY A 958 2.71 -7.25 -5.77
N THR A 959 2.43 -6.15 -6.47
CA THR A 959 1.06 -5.66 -6.65
C THR A 959 0.14 -6.74 -7.22
N VAL A 960 0.53 -7.43 -8.30
CA VAL A 960 -0.28 -8.51 -8.90
C VAL A 960 -0.49 -9.68 -7.93
N PRO A 961 0.57 -10.30 -7.33
CA PRO A 961 0.38 -11.35 -6.33
C PRO A 961 -0.48 -10.93 -5.14
N LYS A 962 -0.36 -9.68 -4.66
CA LYS A 962 -1.15 -9.14 -3.56
C LYS A 962 -2.62 -8.94 -3.94
N LEU A 963 -2.89 -8.45 -5.15
CA LEU A 963 -4.25 -8.27 -5.65
C LEU A 963 -4.95 -9.62 -5.80
N HIS A 964 -4.31 -10.62 -6.41
CA HIS A 964 -4.87 -11.98 -6.46
C HIS A 964 -5.11 -12.57 -5.06
N ARG A 965 -4.16 -12.41 -4.13
CA ARG A 965 -4.36 -12.84 -2.73
C ARG A 965 -5.54 -12.15 -2.06
N LYS A 966 -5.66 -10.82 -2.22
CA LYS A 966 -6.80 -10.06 -1.67
C LYS A 966 -8.12 -10.49 -2.32
N THR A 967 -8.10 -10.82 -3.61
CA THR A 967 -9.27 -11.29 -4.37
C THR A 967 -9.73 -12.64 -3.82
N ARG A 968 -8.82 -13.59 -3.64
CA ARG A 968 -9.09 -14.88 -2.98
C ARG A 968 -9.69 -14.71 -1.58
N HIS A 969 -9.12 -13.82 -0.75
CA HIS A 969 -9.68 -13.54 0.57
C HIS A 969 -11.06 -12.86 0.52
N ALA A 970 -11.34 -12.06 -0.51
CA ALA A 970 -12.65 -11.44 -0.70
C ALA A 970 -13.69 -12.47 -1.16
N LEU A 971 -13.31 -13.40 -2.05
CA LEU A 971 -14.12 -14.56 -2.44
C LEU A 971 -14.43 -15.47 -1.24
N ASP A 972 -13.42 -15.82 -0.44
CA ASP A 972 -13.60 -16.64 0.77
C ASP A 972 -14.57 -15.96 1.77
N ALA A 973 -14.61 -14.63 1.79
CA ALA A 973 -15.51 -13.84 2.64
C ALA A 973 -16.91 -13.60 2.03
N GLY A 974 -17.12 -13.85 0.74
CA GLY A 974 -18.36 -13.56 0.01
C GLY A 974 -18.58 -12.06 -0.31
N ASP A 975 -17.52 -11.24 -0.30
CA ASP A 975 -17.62 -9.79 -0.51
C ASP A 975 -17.49 -9.43 -2.01
N LYS A 976 -18.60 -9.56 -2.75
CA LYS A 976 -18.67 -9.31 -4.20
C LYS A 976 -18.23 -7.89 -4.58
N ALA A 977 -18.58 -6.88 -3.79
CA ALA A 977 -18.24 -5.48 -4.07
C ALA A 977 -16.73 -5.24 -3.98
N LYS A 978 -16.07 -5.84 -2.99
CA LYS A 978 -14.61 -5.79 -2.85
C LYS A 978 -13.92 -6.59 -3.95
N THR A 979 -14.45 -7.75 -4.35
CA THR A 979 -13.94 -8.53 -5.49
C THR A 979 -13.98 -7.72 -6.78
N ALA A 980 -15.11 -7.09 -7.12
CA ALA A 980 -15.23 -6.24 -8.31
C ALA A 980 -14.24 -5.06 -8.30
N ARG A 981 -14.05 -4.42 -7.14
CA ARG A 981 -13.05 -3.36 -6.99
C ARG A 981 -11.62 -3.88 -7.24
N LEU A 982 -11.27 -5.06 -6.73
CA LEU A 982 -9.94 -5.64 -6.91
C LEU A 982 -9.68 -6.06 -8.36
N HIS A 983 -10.70 -6.51 -9.08
CA HIS A 983 -10.62 -6.73 -10.54
C HIS A 983 -10.30 -5.44 -11.27
N HIS A 984 -10.99 -4.35 -10.94
CA HIS A 984 -10.67 -3.05 -11.51
C HIS A 984 -9.23 -2.60 -11.20
N GLU A 985 -8.73 -2.86 -9.98
CA GLU A 985 -7.33 -2.60 -9.62
C GLU A 985 -6.33 -3.46 -10.43
N LEU A 986 -6.69 -4.71 -10.79
CA LEU A 986 -5.92 -5.58 -11.69
C LEU A 986 -5.94 -5.08 -13.14
N GLU A 987 -7.10 -4.65 -13.65
CA GLU A 987 -7.23 -4.03 -14.98
C GLU A 987 -6.37 -2.77 -15.10
N HIS A 988 -6.35 -1.92 -14.06
CA HIS A 988 -5.44 -0.76 -14.00
C HIS A 988 -3.97 -1.16 -14.04
N ALA A 989 -3.59 -2.27 -13.41
CA ALA A 989 -2.24 -2.80 -13.50
C ALA A 989 -1.93 -3.32 -14.92
N ALA A 990 -2.92 -3.93 -15.59
CA ALA A 990 -2.80 -4.46 -16.95
C ALA A 990 -2.61 -3.32 -17.95
N GLU A 991 -3.40 -2.25 -17.81
CA GLU A 991 -3.25 -1.00 -18.56
C GLU A 991 -1.85 -0.38 -18.38
N GLY A 992 -1.27 -0.47 -17.18
CA GLY A 992 0.12 -0.07 -16.94
C GLY A 992 1.15 -0.86 -17.75
N VAL A 993 0.92 -2.15 -17.96
CA VAL A 993 1.75 -3.02 -18.83
C VAL A 993 1.44 -2.75 -20.31
N HIS A 994 0.18 -2.48 -20.67
CA HIS A 994 -0.23 -2.12 -22.03
C HIS A 994 0.55 -0.89 -22.50
N ARG A 995 0.46 0.20 -21.74
CA ARG A 995 1.18 1.45 -22.01
C ARG A 995 2.69 1.27 -22.07
N PHE A 996 3.25 0.33 -21.32
CA PHE A 996 4.67 0.05 -21.38
C PHE A 996 5.09 -0.49 -22.75
N ILE A 997 4.36 -1.47 -23.27
CA ILE A 997 4.64 -2.03 -24.60
C ILE A 997 4.34 -1.01 -25.69
N GLU A 998 3.19 -0.35 -25.59
CA GLU A 998 2.73 0.66 -26.52
C GLU A 998 3.69 1.86 -26.62
N ARG A 999 4.32 2.27 -25.51
CA ARG A 999 5.22 3.45 -25.48
C ARG A 999 6.69 3.10 -25.66
N GLU A 1000 7.15 1.88 -25.36
CA GLU A 1000 8.58 1.53 -25.42
C GLU A 1000 8.93 0.62 -26.61
N LEU A 1001 8.00 -0.16 -27.16
CA LEU A 1001 8.28 -1.12 -28.23
C LEU A 1001 7.73 -0.66 -29.59
N LEU A 1002 6.42 -0.39 -29.67
CA LEU A 1002 5.73 -0.16 -30.94
C LEU A 1002 6.27 1.04 -31.73
N PRO A 1003 6.57 2.21 -31.12
CA PRO A 1003 7.05 3.38 -31.85
C PRO A 1003 8.46 3.19 -32.43
N LEU A 1004 9.27 2.32 -31.82
CA LEU A 1004 10.59 1.96 -32.32
C LEU A 1004 10.46 1.08 -33.56
N LEU A 1005 9.61 0.04 -33.51
CA LEU A 1005 9.34 -0.81 -34.67
C LEU A 1005 8.77 0.00 -35.84
N ALA A 1006 7.74 0.81 -35.59
CA ALA A 1006 7.10 1.64 -36.61
C ALA A 1006 8.06 2.67 -37.25
N GLY A 1007 9.06 3.14 -36.50
CA GLY A 1007 10.04 4.11 -36.98
C GLY A 1007 11.19 3.52 -37.79
N ASN A 1008 11.33 2.19 -37.83
CA ASN A 1008 12.46 1.54 -38.51
C ASN A 1008 12.10 1.16 -39.95
N LYS A 1009 12.94 1.60 -40.89
CA LYS A 1009 12.75 1.35 -42.33
C LYS A 1009 12.70 -0.14 -42.66
N ASP A 1010 13.51 -0.95 -42.00
CA ASP A 1010 13.60 -2.41 -42.20
C ASP A 1010 12.37 -3.16 -41.66
N TRP A 1011 11.53 -2.51 -40.84
CA TRP A 1011 10.27 -3.09 -40.36
C TRP A 1011 9.20 -3.13 -41.47
N GLY A 1012 9.27 -2.22 -42.44
CA GLY A 1012 8.33 -2.19 -43.58
C GLY A 1012 6.92 -1.75 -43.21
N GLY A 1013 6.74 -1.00 -42.11
CA GLY A 1013 5.46 -0.36 -41.76
C GLY A 1013 4.36 -1.30 -41.25
N ILE A 1014 4.70 -2.52 -40.81
CA ILE A 1014 3.72 -3.45 -40.23
C ILE A 1014 3.13 -2.84 -38.95
N ALA A 1015 1.82 -2.59 -38.95
CA ALA A 1015 1.09 -2.14 -37.76
C ALA A 1015 0.98 -3.29 -36.76
N VAL A 1016 1.55 -3.08 -35.57
CA VAL A 1016 1.46 -4.00 -34.43
C VAL A 1016 0.69 -3.30 -33.33
N GLU A 1017 -0.26 -4.00 -32.73
CA GLU A 1017 -1.11 -3.53 -31.66
C GLU A 1017 -0.95 -4.44 -30.43
N VAL A 1018 -1.11 -3.88 -29.23
CA VAL A 1018 -1.16 -4.67 -28.02
C VAL A 1018 -2.57 -5.26 -27.90
N GLY A 1019 -2.65 -6.57 -27.74
CA GLY A 1019 -3.89 -7.30 -27.50
C GLY A 1019 -4.20 -7.38 -26.00
N THR A 1020 -4.73 -8.52 -25.57
CA THR A 1020 -5.07 -8.74 -24.17
C THR A 1020 -3.82 -8.94 -23.31
N ILE A 1021 -3.84 -8.39 -22.09
CA ILE A 1021 -2.84 -8.65 -21.06
C ILE A 1021 -3.48 -9.53 -20.01
N ARG A 1022 -2.88 -10.70 -19.76
CA ARG A 1022 -3.36 -11.66 -18.78
C ARG A 1022 -2.37 -11.77 -17.65
N PHE A 1023 -2.84 -11.62 -16.42
CA PHE A 1023 -2.03 -11.88 -15.23
C PHE A 1023 -2.32 -13.26 -14.67
N GLY A 1024 -1.24 -14.01 -14.45
CA GLY A 1024 -1.22 -15.07 -13.45
C GLY A 1024 -0.75 -14.51 -12.10
N CYS A 1025 -0.74 -15.34 -11.06
CA CYS A 1025 -0.32 -14.93 -9.71
C CYS A 1025 1.10 -14.35 -9.66
N GLN A 1026 1.99 -14.82 -10.53
CA GLN A 1026 3.39 -14.39 -10.65
C GLN A 1026 3.84 -14.20 -12.10
N ARG A 1027 2.89 -14.07 -13.02
CA ARG A 1027 3.12 -14.08 -14.47
C ARG A 1027 2.33 -12.97 -15.14
N ALA A 1028 2.89 -12.37 -16.19
CA ALA A 1028 2.19 -11.47 -17.09
C ALA A 1028 2.38 -11.96 -18.52
N GLU A 1029 1.29 -12.26 -19.21
CA GLU A 1029 1.27 -12.60 -20.62
C GLU A 1029 0.74 -11.42 -21.42
N ILE A 1030 1.42 -11.12 -22.52
CA ILE A 1030 1.17 -9.96 -23.34
C ILE A 1030 0.99 -10.45 -24.77
N GLU A 1031 -0.23 -10.29 -25.29
CA GLU A 1031 -0.53 -10.55 -26.69
C GLU A 1031 -0.13 -9.35 -27.56
N LEU A 1032 0.55 -9.61 -28.68
CA LEU A 1032 0.80 -8.65 -29.74
C LEU A 1032 0.08 -9.13 -31.01
N ARG A 1033 -0.72 -8.25 -31.62
CA ARG A 1033 -1.48 -8.54 -32.84
C ARG A 1033 -0.90 -7.75 -34.00
N ALA A 1034 -0.79 -8.39 -35.15
CA ALA A 1034 -0.39 -7.73 -36.40
C ALA A 1034 -1.42 -8.09 -37.48
N PRO A 1035 -2.53 -7.31 -37.61
CA PRO A 1035 -3.65 -7.68 -38.48
C PRO A 1035 -3.23 -7.98 -39.93
N ALA A 1036 -2.19 -7.31 -40.43
CA ALA A 1036 -1.65 -7.52 -41.77
C ALA A 1036 -0.97 -8.90 -41.98
N LEU A 1037 -0.47 -9.53 -40.91
CA LEU A 1037 0.23 -10.82 -40.96
C LEU A 1037 -0.65 -12.00 -40.55
N GLY A 1038 -1.84 -11.74 -39.98
CA GLY A 1038 -2.82 -12.75 -39.63
C GLY A 1038 -3.51 -12.48 -38.29
N ARG A 1039 -4.47 -13.36 -37.95
CA ARG A 1039 -5.23 -13.27 -36.69
C ARG A 1039 -4.50 -13.85 -35.48
N ASP A 1040 -3.44 -14.61 -35.73
CA ASP A 1040 -2.74 -15.40 -34.72
C ASP A 1040 -1.71 -14.55 -33.96
N PRO A 1041 -1.87 -14.29 -32.64
CA PRO A 1041 -1.05 -13.34 -31.90
C PRO A 1041 0.35 -13.89 -31.57
N PHE A 1042 1.34 -13.00 -31.52
CA PHE A 1042 2.63 -13.25 -30.89
C PHE A 1042 2.49 -12.99 -29.39
N VAL A 1043 2.87 -13.94 -28.54
CA VAL A 1043 2.74 -13.82 -27.08
C VAL A 1043 4.11 -13.81 -26.43
N ILE A 1044 4.37 -12.81 -25.58
CA ILE A 1044 5.52 -12.76 -24.69
C ILE A 1044 5.05 -12.86 -23.24
N ALA A 1045 5.75 -13.64 -22.44
CA ALA A 1045 5.44 -13.81 -21.02
C ALA A 1045 6.61 -13.42 -20.13
N PHE A 1046 6.30 -12.77 -19.01
CA PHE A 1046 7.23 -12.48 -17.92
C PHE A 1046 6.76 -13.21 -16.68
N GLU A 1047 7.63 -14.03 -16.08
CA GLU A 1047 7.29 -14.86 -14.92
C GLU A 1047 8.35 -14.72 -13.83
N ASN A 1048 7.93 -14.62 -12.57
CA ASN A 1048 8.85 -14.59 -11.44
C ASN A 1048 9.20 -16.03 -11.01
N ILE A 1049 10.43 -16.46 -11.32
CA ILE A 1049 10.95 -17.78 -10.95
C ILE A 1049 12.13 -17.58 -10.00
N GLY A 1050 12.04 -18.12 -8.78
CA GLY A 1050 13.13 -18.02 -7.79
C GLY A 1050 13.50 -16.58 -7.38
N GLY A 1051 12.60 -15.61 -7.56
CA GLY A 1051 12.85 -14.19 -7.24
C GLY A 1051 13.50 -13.37 -8.36
N ALA A 1052 13.70 -13.98 -9.53
CA ALA A 1052 14.18 -13.36 -10.76
C ALA A 1052 13.09 -13.41 -11.84
N ILE A 1053 12.99 -12.36 -12.66
CA ILE A 1053 12.07 -12.35 -13.80
C ILE A 1053 12.69 -13.13 -14.94
N GLU A 1054 11.97 -14.13 -15.41
CA GLU A 1054 12.26 -14.93 -16.58
C GLU A 1054 11.27 -14.56 -17.68
N ALA A 1055 11.79 -14.30 -18.88
CA ALA A 1055 10.97 -14.06 -20.05
C ALA A 1055 10.94 -15.29 -20.95
N SER A 1056 9.81 -15.55 -21.57
CA SER A 1056 9.65 -16.59 -22.59
C SER A 1056 8.68 -16.14 -23.68
N ILE A 1057 8.66 -16.87 -24.79
CA ILE A 1057 7.72 -16.66 -25.90
C ILE A 1057 6.82 -17.90 -25.95
N PRO A 1058 5.66 -17.91 -25.28
CA PRO A 1058 4.77 -19.07 -25.29
C PRO A 1058 4.18 -19.36 -26.66
N HIS A 1059 4.04 -18.32 -27.51
CA HIS A 1059 3.38 -18.44 -28.80
C HIS A 1059 4.06 -17.52 -29.83
N MET A 1060 4.56 -18.07 -30.95
CA MET A 1060 5.21 -17.27 -32.01
C MET A 1060 4.21 -16.57 -32.94
N GLY A 1061 3.06 -17.17 -33.22
CA GLY A 1061 1.99 -16.58 -34.03
C GLY A 1061 2.48 -15.96 -35.35
N TRP A 1062 2.12 -14.70 -35.58
CA TRP A 1062 2.52 -13.98 -36.81
C TRP A 1062 4.04 -13.76 -36.97
N ALA A 1063 4.86 -13.92 -35.92
CA ALA A 1063 6.30 -13.69 -36.01
C ALA A 1063 7.02 -14.68 -36.94
N ASP A 1064 6.42 -15.85 -37.21
CA ASP A 1064 6.96 -16.84 -38.14
C ASP A 1064 6.96 -16.36 -39.59
N LYS A 1065 6.07 -15.42 -39.92
CA LYS A 1065 5.91 -14.83 -41.25
C LYS A 1065 6.87 -13.66 -41.51
N LEU A 1066 7.69 -13.28 -40.53
CA LEU A 1066 8.66 -12.20 -40.69
C LEU A 1066 9.83 -12.64 -41.56
N THR A 1067 10.22 -11.73 -42.46
CA THR A 1067 11.48 -11.82 -43.21
C THR A 1067 12.69 -11.80 -42.25
N GLU A 1068 13.85 -12.24 -42.72
CA GLU A 1068 15.07 -12.28 -41.89
C GLU A 1068 15.48 -10.90 -41.35
N THR A 1069 15.34 -9.86 -42.16
CA THR A 1069 15.61 -8.47 -41.76
C THR A 1069 14.63 -7.98 -40.69
N GLN A 1070 13.33 -8.20 -40.88
CA GLN A 1070 12.31 -7.87 -39.89
C GLN A 1070 12.49 -8.65 -38.58
N ARG A 1071 12.88 -9.93 -38.66
CA ARG A 1071 13.19 -10.77 -37.50
C ARG A 1071 14.39 -10.26 -36.73
N ALA A 1072 15.42 -9.75 -37.42
CA ALA A 1072 16.58 -9.13 -36.76
C ALA A 1072 16.21 -7.82 -36.03
N VAL A 1073 15.34 -7.00 -36.62
CA VAL A 1073 14.81 -5.77 -36.00
C VAL A 1073 13.97 -6.11 -34.78
N SER A 1074 13.02 -7.03 -34.90
CA SER A 1074 12.16 -7.43 -33.77
C SER A 1074 12.96 -8.07 -32.65
N ALA A 1075 13.94 -8.94 -32.95
CA ALA A 1075 14.80 -9.53 -31.95
C ALA A 1075 15.66 -8.50 -31.21
N PHE A 1076 16.16 -7.46 -31.89
CA PHE A 1076 16.86 -6.36 -31.22
C PHE A 1076 15.91 -5.55 -30.33
N ALA A 1077 14.72 -5.20 -30.82
CA ALA A 1077 13.72 -4.47 -30.06
C ALA A 1077 13.29 -5.24 -28.80
N LEU A 1078 13.06 -6.54 -28.93
CA LEU A 1078 12.72 -7.42 -27.81
C LEU A 1078 13.85 -7.49 -26.78
N ARG A 1079 15.13 -7.56 -27.16
CA ARG A 1079 16.24 -7.52 -26.18
C ARG A 1079 16.18 -6.29 -25.29
N GLY A 1080 15.99 -5.11 -25.88
CA GLY A 1080 15.83 -3.89 -25.11
C GLY A 1080 14.60 -3.93 -24.21
N LEU A 1081 13.47 -4.42 -24.72
CA LEU A 1081 12.26 -4.63 -23.93
C LEU A 1081 12.49 -5.54 -22.72
N LEU A 1082 13.23 -6.63 -22.89
CA LEU A 1082 13.58 -7.55 -21.81
C LEU A 1082 14.42 -6.86 -20.71
N ASP A 1083 15.37 -6.00 -21.09
CA ASP A 1083 16.14 -5.19 -20.13
C ASP A 1083 15.26 -4.15 -19.42
N MET A 1084 14.35 -3.52 -20.15
CA MET A 1084 13.36 -2.59 -19.60
C MET A 1084 12.34 -3.26 -18.67
N ALA A 1085 12.04 -4.53 -18.90
CA ALA A 1085 11.20 -5.36 -18.02
C ALA A 1085 12.00 -5.99 -16.86
N ALA A 1086 13.29 -5.68 -16.71
CA ALA A 1086 14.17 -6.28 -15.71
C ALA A 1086 14.26 -7.82 -15.78
N ALA A 1087 14.11 -8.40 -16.98
CA ALA A 1087 14.25 -9.83 -17.20
C ALA A 1087 15.71 -10.24 -17.00
N ALA A 1088 15.96 -11.08 -15.99
CA ALA A 1088 17.28 -11.62 -15.68
C ALA A 1088 17.59 -12.88 -16.48
N ARG A 1089 16.55 -13.60 -16.92
CA ARG A 1089 16.65 -14.83 -17.72
C ARG A 1089 15.73 -14.77 -18.94
N PHE A 1090 16.12 -15.46 -20.01
CA PHE A 1090 15.28 -15.74 -21.16
C PHE A 1090 15.32 -17.24 -21.44
N ASP A 1091 14.16 -17.89 -21.42
CA ASP A 1091 14.01 -19.34 -21.64
C ASP A 1091 15.05 -20.17 -20.86
N THR A 1092 15.02 -20.03 -19.52
CA THR A 1092 15.97 -20.58 -18.52
C THR A 1092 17.42 -20.08 -18.56
N ARG A 1093 17.88 -19.44 -19.64
CA ARG A 1093 19.28 -18.94 -19.77
C ARG A 1093 19.48 -17.60 -19.07
N GLU A 1094 20.60 -17.43 -18.37
CA GLU A 1094 20.96 -16.14 -17.77
C GLU A 1094 21.31 -15.09 -18.83
N ARG A 1095 20.82 -13.86 -18.64
CA ARG A 1095 21.09 -12.75 -19.55
C ARG A 1095 22.34 -11.98 -19.13
N THR A 1096 23.40 -12.04 -19.94
CA THR A 1096 24.69 -11.38 -19.70
C THR A 1096 25.08 -10.44 -20.86
N THR A 1097 26.05 -9.57 -20.63
CA THR A 1097 26.63 -8.69 -21.67
C THR A 1097 27.65 -9.41 -22.55
N GLU A 1098 28.25 -10.50 -22.06
CA GLU A 1098 29.32 -11.27 -22.72
C GLU A 1098 28.80 -12.46 -23.54
N ALA A 1099 27.48 -12.70 -23.57
CA ALA A 1099 26.88 -13.75 -24.38
C ALA A 1099 27.23 -13.54 -25.87
N GLY A 1100 27.85 -14.57 -26.49
CA GLY A 1100 28.32 -14.53 -27.88
C GLY A 1100 27.19 -14.34 -28.91
N PRO A 1101 27.54 -14.10 -30.18
CA PRO A 1101 26.57 -13.90 -31.27
C PRO A 1101 25.94 -15.24 -31.68
N GLU A 1102 25.12 -15.83 -30.80
CA GLU A 1102 24.35 -17.02 -31.14
C GLU A 1102 23.10 -16.64 -31.96
N GLN A 1103 22.88 -17.34 -33.07
CA GLN A 1103 21.63 -17.27 -33.83
C GLN A 1103 20.47 -17.92 -33.03
N GLY A 1104 19.23 -17.50 -33.29
CA GLY A 1104 18.04 -18.06 -32.62
C GLY A 1104 17.81 -17.53 -31.20
N ALA A 1105 17.37 -18.40 -30.27
CA ALA A 1105 16.99 -18.02 -28.90
C ALA A 1105 18.14 -17.42 -28.07
N GLY A 1106 19.40 -17.76 -28.39
CA GLY A 1106 20.59 -17.17 -27.76
C GLY A 1106 20.73 -15.66 -28.00
N ALA A 1107 20.19 -15.14 -29.11
CA ALA A 1107 20.21 -13.72 -29.42
C ALA A 1107 19.44 -12.87 -28.39
N LEU A 1108 18.35 -13.40 -27.82
CA LEU A 1108 17.53 -12.69 -26.82
C LEU A 1108 18.13 -12.74 -25.40
N ALA A 1109 19.06 -13.68 -25.16
CA ALA A 1109 19.76 -13.79 -23.90
C ALA A 1109 20.80 -12.66 -23.69
N ARG A 1110 21.31 -12.04 -24.76
CA ARG A 1110 22.27 -10.92 -24.64
C ARG A 1110 21.59 -9.64 -24.13
N ARG A 1111 22.23 -8.97 -23.18
CA ARG A 1111 21.85 -7.63 -22.70
C ARG A 1111 22.27 -6.55 -23.68
N VAL A 1112 21.51 -5.45 -23.73
CA VAL A 1112 21.82 -4.31 -24.59
C VAL A 1112 22.28 -3.13 -23.75
N THR A 1113 23.43 -2.56 -24.13
CA THR A 1113 23.93 -1.31 -23.54
C THR A 1113 23.20 -0.10 -24.13
N TRP A 1114 23.20 1.02 -23.42
CA TRP A 1114 22.58 2.25 -23.91
C TRP A 1114 23.19 2.74 -25.23
N SER A 1115 24.51 2.64 -25.39
CA SER A 1115 25.20 3.03 -26.63
C SER A 1115 24.83 2.14 -27.81
N GLU A 1116 24.75 0.81 -27.61
CA GLU A 1116 24.27 -0.10 -28.65
C GLU A 1116 22.82 0.17 -29.03
N TRP A 1117 21.97 0.47 -28.03
CA TRP A 1117 20.56 0.79 -28.25
C TRP A 1117 20.40 2.03 -29.12
N VAL A 1118 21.08 3.13 -28.78
CA VAL A 1118 21.03 4.38 -29.55
C VAL A 1118 21.70 4.23 -30.92
N ALA A 1119 22.75 3.42 -31.07
CA ALA A 1119 23.39 3.21 -32.36
C ALA A 1119 22.49 2.46 -33.37
N ARG A 1120 21.52 1.66 -32.88
CA ARG A 1120 20.65 0.83 -33.74
C ARG A 1120 19.37 1.55 -34.18
N TRP A 1121 18.88 2.51 -33.41
CA TRP A 1121 17.62 3.24 -33.64
C TRP A 1121 17.88 4.70 -33.97
#